data_AF-A0A9D0VCB4-F1
#
_entry.id   AF-A0A9D0VCB4-F1
#
_cell.length_a   1.000
_cell.length_b   1.000
_cell.length_c   1.000
_cell.angle_alpha   90.00
_cell.angle_beta   90.00
_cell.angle_gamma   90.00
#
_symmetry.space_group_name_H-M   'P 1'
#
loop_
_entity.id
_entity.type
_entity.pdbx_description
1 polymer ?
#
loop_
_entity_poly.entity_id
_entity_poly.type
_entity_poly.pdbx_seq_one_letter_code
_entity_poly.pdbx_strand_id
1 'polypeptide(L)'
;TADCDDTDAGAYPGAPEVPDDGIDSDCNGVDTITCLEDLDQDGYGSAVVVLAVDGRCDLGQREAALGGDCDDSDGDLHPGALEIKGDGIDQDCDGTDLIDCYEDLDDDGHGAVPPVLVSFPGDCGPEPGMASQADDCDDDDAAVYPGAYDLCGDGIDSDCNGLLDDDGDGLSWIEEAALGTDDCVPDFDGDGALDGAEVIAGTDPLEPDSDGDGLLDGDEYGGLDPIDSDGDGLIDALDDDDDDDTALTIDELPYGAGDADGDGVPNHLDDDDDDDTLPTRFEDADASGSVLDDDTDGDGLGNWLDDDDDGDGVLTSSEVPYGADHLSADSDGDGIADLIEWGGGAAPRDSELCPPTWTSPCPDGTYDVVDSDDDNDGIPSEVEGTDDLDLDTVPNYLDPDSDGDGTFDLDEWVTDWMEDTDSDGVPNWLDDDDADGETGDPDRDSLSTGDELAICVEDLCALPNSPDSDGDGVDDGLEVPDPASPADTDGDGLPDVLDDDDDGDGFDTRTETGLACAVDGLPSYTIGYNALGLLWTCPDGEPIVPSYRDTDGDGLPDYRDPDDDGNGIPTADEPLDDVDGDGIVDPYDTHDRDGPVGDADGDGILNQEEAALGTDPYDPDSDGDGLIDPDELSWLGGVWITQDSDGDGLHDAIDADDDGDSIPTAEEGPLDTDGDGVPDYLDIDSDGDGKPDADEAGLDADCDGRADRIDADDEGPCDPGTDTDTLGSGYTRQGCSCGGGASGPLGWLAVLGVVGLLRRRGQRAVIVPRMTGAGRQRPCPPSAPALRSSAPR
;
A
#
# COMPACT_ATOMS: atom_id res chain seq x y z
N THR A 1 56.47 -12.54 -66.72
CA THR A 1 55.09 -12.89 -66.37
C THR A 1 54.63 -13.80 -67.48
N ALA A 2 54.55 -15.10 -67.18
CA ALA A 2 54.21 -16.11 -68.16
C ALA A 2 52.69 -16.23 -68.22
N ASP A 3 52.18 -16.41 -69.43
CA ASP A 3 50.86 -16.95 -69.73
C ASP A 3 50.69 -18.31 -68.99
N CYS A 4 49.52 -18.56 -68.41
CA CYS A 4 49.23 -19.79 -67.66
C CYS A 4 48.69 -20.92 -68.54
N ASP A 5 48.20 -20.63 -69.75
CA ASP A 5 47.82 -21.63 -70.75
C ASP A 5 48.26 -21.19 -72.16
N ASP A 6 49.44 -21.68 -72.57
CA ASP A 6 50.00 -21.45 -73.91
C ASP A 6 49.09 -21.93 -75.08
N THR A 7 47.97 -22.59 -74.81
CA THR A 7 46.98 -23.06 -75.80
C THR A 7 45.72 -22.19 -75.90
N ASP A 8 45.48 -21.30 -74.94
CA ASP A 8 44.36 -20.36 -74.94
C ASP A 8 44.83 -18.91 -75.08
N ALA A 9 44.29 -18.19 -76.05
CA ALA A 9 44.60 -16.76 -76.22
C ALA A 9 43.86 -15.86 -75.21
N GLY A 10 42.88 -16.41 -74.49
CA GLY A 10 42.12 -15.75 -73.43
C GLY A 10 42.77 -15.80 -72.06
N ALA A 11 43.69 -16.75 -71.81
CA ALA A 11 44.34 -16.92 -70.51
C ALA A 11 45.63 -16.08 -70.43
N TYR A 12 45.59 -14.95 -69.72
CA TYR A 12 46.79 -14.12 -69.52
C TYR A 12 46.62 -13.21 -68.29
N PRO A 13 47.73 -12.81 -67.63
CA PRO A 13 47.69 -11.85 -66.53
C PRO A 13 46.88 -10.57 -66.83
N GLY A 14 45.72 -10.43 -66.18
CA GLY A 14 44.77 -9.33 -66.35
C GLY A 14 43.73 -9.51 -67.47
N ALA A 15 43.48 -10.73 -67.94
CA ALA A 15 42.29 -11.04 -68.71
C ALA A 15 41.03 -10.93 -67.82
N PRO A 16 39.85 -10.57 -68.36
CA PRO A 16 38.61 -10.65 -67.60
C PRO A 16 38.19 -12.11 -67.36
N GLU A 17 37.76 -12.42 -66.14
CA GLU A 17 37.18 -13.73 -65.80
C GLU A 17 35.76 -13.89 -66.34
N VAL A 18 35.40 -15.15 -66.64
CA VAL A 18 34.04 -15.57 -66.95
C VAL A 18 33.59 -16.51 -65.83
N PRO A 19 32.66 -16.09 -64.96
CA PRO A 19 32.31 -16.88 -63.80
C PRO A 19 31.81 -18.30 -64.14
N ASP A 20 32.20 -19.27 -63.30
CA ASP A 20 31.79 -20.69 -63.32
C ASP A 20 32.19 -21.51 -64.57
N ASP A 21 33.11 -21.02 -65.39
CA ASP A 21 33.56 -21.78 -66.57
C ASP A 21 34.73 -22.75 -66.27
N GLY A 22 35.29 -22.66 -65.06
CA GLY A 22 36.37 -23.49 -64.54
C GLY A 22 37.74 -23.10 -65.08
N ILE A 23 37.88 -21.92 -65.68
CA ILE A 23 39.10 -21.44 -66.33
C ILE A 23 39.59 -20.16 -65.62
N ASP A 24 40.73 -20.27 -64.93
CA ASP A 24 41.51 -19.14 -64.41
C ASP A 24 42.09 -18.33 -65.59
N SER A 25 41.32 -17.36 -66.08
CA SER A 25 41.65 -16.58 -67.29
C SER A 25 42.72 -15.52 -67.00
N ASP A 26 42.77 -14.97 -65.79
CA ASP A 26 43.70 -13.93 -65.39
C ASP A 26 45.01 -14.46 -64.77
N CYS A 27 45.12 -15.79 -64.63
CA CYS A 27 46.26 -16.53 -64.11
C CYS A 27 46.60 -16.19 -62.64
N ASN A 28 45.62 -15.81 -61.81
CA ASN A 28 45.81 -15.49 -60.40
C ASN A 28 45.77 -16.74 -59.48
N GLY A 29 45.36 -17.89 -60.03
CA GLY A 29 45.32 -19.18 -59.35
C GLY A 29 43.92 -19.66 -58.97
N VAL A 30 42.86 -18.91 -59.27
CA VAL A 30 41.46 -19.27 -59.00
C VAL A 30 40.55 -18.80 -60.14
N ASP A 31 39.47 -19.54 -60.38
CA ASP A 31 38.37 -19.09 -61.24
C ASP A 31 37.37 -18.31 -60.39
N THR A 32 36.81 -17.20 -60.90
CA THR A 32 35.73 -16.48 -60.21
C THR A 32 34.48 -17.34 -60.27
N ILE A 33 33.78 -17.52 -59.15
CA ILE A 33 32.54 -18.29 -59.12
C ILE A 33 31.36 -17.42 -58.74
N THR A 34 30.16 -17.94 -59.00
CA THR A 34 28.91 -17.34 -58.59
C THR A 34 28.47 -17.93 -57.24
N CYS A 35 28.16 -17.05 -56.28
CA CYS A 35 27.65 -17.40 -54.95
C CYS A 35 26.31 -16.69 -54.70
N LEU A 36 25.66 -17.05 -53.60
CA LEU A 36 24.46 -16.38 -53.11
C LEU A 36 24.87 -15.34 -52.07
N GLU A 37 24.14 -14.22 -52.01
CA GLU A 37 24.26 -13.26 -50.90
C GLU A 37 23.76 -13.94 -49.63
N ASP A 38 24.48 -13.70 -48.53
CA ASP A 38 24.26 -14.33 -47.22
C ASP A 38 24.53 -13.24 -46.17
N LEU A 39 23.49 -12.48 -45.83
CA LEU A 39 23.65 -11.23 -45.08
C LEU A 39 23.81 -11.48 -43.58
N ASP A 40 23.22 -12.54 -43.02
CA ASP A 40 23.38 -12.97 -41.61
C ASP A 40 24.56 -13.93 -41.36
N GLN A 41 25.09 -14.58 -42.40
CA GLN A 41 26.24 -15.51 -42.37
C GLN A 41 25.93 -16.90 -41.77
N ASP A 42 24.70 -17.38 -41.92
CA ASP A 42 24.27 -18.73 -41.52
C ASP A 42 24.72 -19.83 -42.51
N GLY A 43 25.07 -19.44 -43.74
CA GLY A 43 25.52 -20.29 -44.83
C GLY A 43 24.46 -20.81 -45.78
N TYR A 44 23.21 -20.39 -45.59
CA TYR A 44 22.21 -20.28 -46.63
C TYR A 44 22.22 -18.85 -47.16
N GLY A 45 21.45 -18.62 -48.22
CA GLY A 45 21.52 -17.34 -48.88
C GLY A 45 20.31 -17.12 -49.75
N SER A 46 19.97 -15.85 -49.90
CA SER A 46 18.84 -15.43 -50.69
C SER A 46 19.02 -15.77 -52.17
N ALA A 47 17.96 -15.56 -52.96
CA ALA A 47 18.04 -15.70 -54.41
C ALA A 47 18.94 -14.64 -55.10
N VAL A 48 19.56 -13.73 -54.33
CA VAL A 48 20.48 -12.71 -54.84
C VAL A 48 21.85 -13.33 -55.11
N VAL A 49 22.46 -12.94 -56.22
CA VAL A 49 23.68 -13.56 -56.73
C VAL A 49 24.86 -12.59 -56.65
N VAL A 50 25.96 -13.05 -56.05
CA VAL A 50 27.23 -12.32 -55.90
C VAL A 50 28.39 -13.05 -56.59
N LEU A 51 29.47 -12.33 -56.90
CA LEU A 51 30.64 -12.87 -57.60
C LEU A 51 31.82 -13.02 -56.64
N ALA A 52 32.15 -14.26 -56.29
CA ALA A 52 33.28 -14.60 -55.45
C ALA A 52 34.57 -14.64 -56.30
N VAL A 53 35.30 -13.53 -56.29
CA VAL A 53 36.53 -13.32 -57.08
C VAL A 53 37.69 -14.21 -56.64
N ASP A 54 37.60 -14.83 -55.48
CA ASP A 54 38.61 -15.73 -54.93
C ASP A 54 38.25 -17.21 -55.09
N GLY A 55 37.16 -17.50 -55.81
CA GLY A 55 36.75 -18.83 -56.27
C GLY A 55 36.13 -19.72 -55.21
N ARG A 56 35.63 -19.16 -54.10
CA ARG A 56 34.94 -19.89 -53.03
C ARG A 56 33.87 -19.01 -52.40
N CYS A 57 32.72 -19.59 -52.07
CA CYS A 57 31.71 -18.87 -51.28
C CYS A 57 32.16 -18.89 -49.82
N ASP A 58 32.61 -17.74 -49.34
CA ASP A 58 33.09 -17.56 -47.97
C ASP A 58 32.03 -16.83 -47.12
N LEU A 59 31.55 -17.47 -46.05
CA LEU A 59 30.64 -16.84 -45.07
C LEU A 59 31.17 -15.49 -44.57
N GLY A 60 32.47 -15.39 -44.29
CA GLY A 60 33.11 -14.14 -43.84
C GLY A 60 33.13 -13.00 -44.88
N GLN A 61 32.65 -13.24 -46.11
CA GLN A 61 32.43 -12.24 -47.16
C GLN A 61 30.94 -12.02 -47.47
N ARG A 62 30.03 -12.59 -46.67
CA ARG A 62 28.56 -12.59 -46.90
C ARG A 62 28.18 -13.36 -48.17
N GLU A 63 28.75 -14.56 -48.32
CA GLU A 63 28.58 -15.40 -49.50
C GLU A 63 28.25 -16.85 -49.12
N ALA A 64 27.12 -17.36 -49.61
CA ALA A 64 26.68 -18.75 -49.41
C ALA A 64 26.69 -19.60 -50.68
N ALA A 65 26.86 -20.91 -50.49
CA ALA A 65 26.77 -21.92 -51.55
C ALA A 65 25.42 -22.63 -51.59
N LEU A 66 24.66 -22.56 -50.50
CA LEU A 66 23.31 -23.09 -50.35
C LEU A 66 22.32 -21.92 -50.41
N GLY A 67 21.12 -22.18 -50.92
CA GLY A 67 20.08 -21.17 -50.96
C GLY A 67 18.74 -21.77 -50.60
N GLY A 68 17.71 -20.93 -50.54
CA GLY A 68 16.41 -21.29 -50.00
C GLY A 68 16.11 -20.63 -48.66
N ASP A 69 16.99 -19.74 -48.23
CA ASP A 69 16.77 -18.80 -47.14
C ASP A 69 15.55 -17.91 -47.44
N CYS A 70 14.62 -17.88 -46.48
CA CYS A 70 13.38 -17.13 -46.56
C CYS A 70 13.51 -15.70 -46.00
N ASP A 71 14.47 -15.44 -45.10
CA ASP A 71 14.87 -14.10 -44.65
C ASP A 71 16.39 -14.03 -44.41
N ASP A 72 17.11 -13.58 -45.44
CA ASP A 72 18.58 -13.43 -45.50
C ASP A 72 19.19 -12.54 -44.41
N SER A 73 18.36 -11.88 -43.59
CA SER A 73 18.79 -11.03 -42.48
C SER A 73 18.67 -11.68 -41.11
N ASP A 74 18.10 -12.88 -41.04
CA ASP A 74 17.84 -13.64 -39.83
C ASP A 74 18.42 -15.07 -39.95
N GLY A 75 19.51 -15.31 -39.21
CA GLY A 75 20.24 -16.56 -39.29
C GLY A 75 19.53 -17.77 -38.67
N ASP A 76 18.35 -17.57 -38.07
CA ASP A 76 17.50 -18.65 -37.58
C ASP A 76 16.47 -19.13 -38.64
N LEU A 77 16.34 -18.42 -39.77
CA LEU A 77 15.34 -18.69 -40.83
C LEU A 77 15.96 -19.30 -42.09
N HIS A 78 16.17 -20.61 -42.07
CA HIS A 78 16.85 -21.31 -43.16
C HIS A 78 16.40 -22.75 -43.38
N PRO A 79 16.61 -23.31 -44.59
CA PRO A 79 16.31 -24.72 -44.87
C PRO A 79 16.87 -25.72 -43.86
N GLY A 80 15.98 -26.36 -43.10
CA GLY A 80 16.30 -27.34 -42.06
C GLY A 80 16.70 -26.75 -40.70
N ALA A 81 16.31 -25.50 -40.42
CA ALA A 81 16.24 -24.98 -39.06
C ALA A 81 15.27 -25.82 -38.21
N LEU A 82 15.33 -25.65 -36.88
CA LEU A 82 14.37 -26.28 -35.99
C LEU A 82 13.16 -25.38 -35.88
N GLU A 83 11.98 -25.92 -36.16
CA GLU A 83 10.72 -25.21 -36.01
C GLU A 83 10.45 -24.82 -34.56
N ILE A 84 10.16 -23.55 -34.33
CA ILE A 84 9.54 -23.06 -33.11
C ILE A 84 8.04 -23.13 -33.37
N LYS A 85 7.39 -24.07 -32.71
CA LYS A 85 6.02 -24.42 -33.06
C LYS A 85 5.03 -23.29 -32.76
N GLY A 86 4.23 -22.89 -33.74
CA GLY A 86 3.04 -22.05 -33.53
C GLY A 86 3.36 -20.57 -33.31
N ASP A 87 4.59 -20.12 -33.57
CA ASP A 87 4.98 -18.71 -33.50
C ASP A 87 4.61 -17.93 -34.78
N GLY A 88 4.03 -18.61 -35.77
CA GLY A 88 3.64 -18.04 -37.06
C GLY A 88 4.79 -17.82 -38.03
N ILE A 89 6.01 -18.24 -37.68
CA ILE A 89 7.22 -18.11 -38.48
C ILE A 89 7.60 -19.51 -39.01
N ASP A 90 7.96 -19.59 -40.28
CA ASP A 90 8.39 -20.82 -40.97
C ASP A 90 9.92 -20.88 -40.92
N GLN A 91 10.49 -21.35 -39.81
CA GLN A 91 11.94 -21.28 -39.58
C GLN A 91 12.71 -22.18 -40.55
N ASP A 92 12.15 -23.33 -40.93
CA ASP A 92 12.80 -24.27 -41.84
C ASP A 92 12.54 -23.97 -43.33
N CYS A 93 11.80 -22.89 -43.62
CA CYS A 93 11.43 -22.39 -44.94
C CYS A 93 10.77 -23.45 -45.85
N ASP A 94 10.08 -24.46 -45.30
CA ASP A 94 9.36 -25.48 -46.07
C ASP A 94 7.95 -25.04 -46.52
N GLY A 95 7.50 -23.91 -45.98
CA GLY A 95 6.23 -23.27 -46.27
C GLY A 95 5.14 -23.52 -45.22
N THR A 96 5.47 -24.12 -44.07
CA THR A 96 4.53 -24.41 -42.99
C THR A 96 5.17 -24.31 -41.61
N ASP A 97 4.59 -23.46 -40.75
CA ASP A 97 4.82 -23.51 -39.31
C ASP A 97 4.11 -24.74 -38.71
N LEU A 98 4.78 -25.46 -37.81
CA LEU A 98 4.23 -26.60 -37.08
C LEU A 98 3.45 -26.15 -35.84
N ILE A 99 2.18 -26.53 -35.72
CA ILE A 99 1.39 -26.30 -34.48
C ILE A 99 1.08 -27.63 -33.78
N ASP A 100 0.89 -27.61 -32.46
CA ASP A 100 0.32 -28.72 -31.70
C ASP A 100 -1.21 -28.55 -31.60
N CYS A 101 -1.97 -29.62 -31.88
CA CYS A 101 -3.44 -29.64 -31.75
C CYS A 101 -3.90 -30.74 -30.78
N TYR A 102 -5.08 -30.52 -30.21
CA TYR A 102 -5.75 -31.37 -29.21
C TYR A 102 -6.98 -32.04 -29.83
N GLU A 103 -7.37 -33.21 -29.33
CA GLU A 103 -8.61 -33.88 -29.77
C GLU A 103 -9.80 -33.16 -29.11
N ASP A 104 -10.79 -32.80 -29.91
CA ASP A 104 -12.02 -32.07 -29.52
C ASP A 104 -13.21 -32.94 -29.95
N LEU A 105 -13.85 -33.64 -29.01
CA LEU A 105 -14.81 -34.70 -29.31
C LEU A 105 -16.23 -34.20 -29.59
N ASP A 106 -16.58 -33.00 -29.12
CA ASP A 106 -17.91 -32.42 -29.23
C ASP A 106 -18.00 -31.18 -30.15
N ASP A 107 -16.87 -30.77 -30.72
CA ASP A 107 -16.67 -29.70 -31.69
C ASP A 107 -16.98 -28.28 -31.14
N ASP A 108 -16.65 -28.00 -29.88
CA ASP A 108 -16.83 -26.67 -29.26
C ASP A 108 -15.62 -25.72 -29.39
N GLY A 109 -14.45 -26.26 -29.72
CA GLY A 109 -13.20 -25.53 -29.92
C GLY A 109 -12.20 -25.62 -28.77
N HIS A 110 -12.54 -26.31 -27.69
CA HIS A 110 -11.66 -26.72 -26.59
C HIS A 110 -11.37 -28.22 -26.70
N GLY A 111 -10.30 -28.71 -26.08
CA GLY A 111 -9.86 -30.10 -26.25
C GLY A 111 -9.39 -30.74 -24.95
N ALA A 112 -9.58 -32.06 -24.83
CA ALA A 112 -9.41 -32.78 -23.56
C ALA A 112 -8.00 -32.73 -22.94
N VAL A 113 -8.01 -32.67 -21.61
CA VAL A 113 -6.92 -33.14 -20.73
C VAL A 113 -7.06 -34.63 -20.35
N PRO A 114 -5.98 -35.46 -20.39
CA PRO A 114 -4.62 -35.11 -20.79
C PRO A 114 -4.44 -35.10 -22.32
N PRO A 115 -3.58 -34.21 -22.84
CA PRO A 115 -3.55 -33.87 -24.25
C PRO A 115 -3.08 -35.03 -25.13
N VAL A 116 -3.83 -35.32 -26.19
CA VAL A 116 -3.40 -36.20 -27.29
C VAL A 116 -2.69 -35.36 -28.34
N LEU A 117 -1.46 -34.94 -28.04
CA LEU A 117 -0.68 -34.05 -28.91
C LEU A 117 -0.48 -34.66 -30.32
N VAL A 118 -1.01 -33.97 -31.33
CA VAL A 118 -0.73 -34.23 -32.73
C VAL A 118 -0.16 -32.98 -33.38
N SER A 119 1.13 -33.02 -33.74
CA SER A 119 1.75 -31.92 -34.48
C SER A 119 1.26 -31.92 -35.94
N PHE A 120 0.73 -30.78 -36.37
CA PHE A 120 0.14 -30.58 -37.69
C PHE A 120 0.79 -29.37 -38.39
N PRO A 121 1.05 -29.43 -39.71
CA PRO A 121 1.51 -28.26 -40.45
C PRO A 121 0.37 -27.28 -40.69
N GLY A 122 0.52 -26.02 -40.28
CA GLY A 122 -0.46 -24.95 -40.44
C GLY A 122 -1.33 -24.70 -39.21
N ASP A 123 -2.64 -24.49 -39.40
CA ASP A 123 -3.63 -24.26 -38.34
C ASP A 123 -4.35 -25.56 -37.93
N CYS A 124 -4.89 -25.62 -36.71
CA CYS A 124 -5.73 -26.75 -36.26
C CYS A 124 -7.03 -26.90 -37.08
N GLY A 125 -7.34 -25.91 -37.93
CA GLY A 125 -8.25 -26.02 -39.08
C GLY A 125 -9.73 -26.23 -38.73
N PRO A 126 -10.64 -26.15 -39.70
CA PRO A 126 -12.09 -26.32 -39.49
C PRO A 126 -12.57 -27.78 -39.67
N GLU A 127 -11.68 -28.76 -39.50
CA GLU A 127 -12.06 -30.17 -39.56
C GLU A 127 -12.59 -30.61 -38.17
N PRO A 128 -13.81 -31.18 -38.08
CA PRO A 128 -14.36 -31.67 -36.82
C PRO A 128 -13.39 -32.60 -36.11
N GLY A 129 -13.16 -32.39 -34.81
CA GLY A 129 -12.32 -33.28 -34.01
C GLY A 129 -11.02 -32.70 -33.45
N MET A 130 -10.70 -31.40 -33.66
CA MET A 130 -9.43 -30.83 -33.20
C MET A 130 -9.54 -29.37 -32.72
N ALA A 131 -8.97 -29.09 -31.55
CA ALA A 131 -8.88 -27.76 -30.92
C ALA A 131 -7.43 -27.28 -30.81
N SER A 132 -7.26 -25.95 -30.71
CA SER A 132 -5.97 -25.30 -30.40
C SER A 132 -5.75 -25.09 -28.89
N GLN A 133 -6.81 -25.25 -28.09
CA GLN A 133 -6.81 -25.10 -26.63
C GLN A 133 -6.96 -26.48 -25.97
N ALA A 134 -6.39 -26.64 -24.78
CA ALA A 134 -6.20 -27.93 -24.09
C ALA A 134 -6.76 -27.91 -22.67
N ASP A 135 -7.95 -27.34 -22.55
CA ASP A 135 -8.49 -26.74 -21.34
C ASP A 135 -9.91 -27.24 -21.04
N ASP A 136 -10.45 -28.14 -21.88
CA ASP A 136 -11.77 -28.74 -21.70
C ASP A 136 -11.78 -29.82 -20.60
N CYS A 137 -12.66 -29.64 -19.61
CA CYS A 137 -12.86 -30.57 -18.50
C CYS A 137 -13.93 -31.66 -18.76
N ASP A 138 -14.81 -31.50 -19.76
CA ASP A 138 -15.73 -32.54 -20.25
C ASP A 138 -15.94 -32.51 -21.78
N ASP A 139 -14.94 -33.01 -22.50
CA ASP A 139 -14.86 -33.22 -23.96
C ASP A 139 -15.98 -34.09 -24.59
N ASP A 140 -16.96 -34.56 -23.81
CA ASP A 140 -18.20 -35.18 -24.31
C ASP A 140 -19.42 -34.20 -24.31
N ASP A 141 -19.30 -32.98 -23.75
CA ASP A 141 -20.37 -31.98 -23.59
C ASP A 141 -19.94 -30.52 -23.89
N ALA A 142 -20.26 -30.05 -25.10
CA ALA A 142 -20.00 -28.70 -25.64
C ALA A 142 -20.61 -27.50 -24.87
N ALA A 143 -21.16 -27.73 -23.68
CA ALA A 143 -21.58 -26.71 -22.73
C ALA A 143 -20.61 -26.55 -21.54
N VAL A 144 -19.59 -27.41 -21.45
CA VAL A 144 -18.62 -27.47 -20.36
C VAL A 144 -17.24 -27.18 -20.94
N TYR A 145 -16.77 -25.94 -20.78
CA TYR A 145 -15.48 -25.47 -21.27
C TYR A 145 -15.10 -24.16 -20.57
N PRO A 146 -13.80 -23.83 -20.47
CA PRO A 146 -13.36 -22.56 -19.91
C PRO A 146 -14.01 -21.32 -20.51
N GLY A 147 -14.72 -20.54 -19.66
CA GLY A 147 -15.51 -19.37 -20.07
C GLY A 147 -16.96 -19.69 -20.50
N ALA A 148 -17.47 -20.89 -20.22
CA ALA A 148 -18.91 -21.13 -20.20
C ALA A 148 -19.57 -20.39 -19.02
N TYR A 149 -20.90 -20.44 -18.91
CA TYR A 149 -21.63 -19.92 -17.75
C TYR A 149 -22.24 -21.09 -17.00
N ASP A 150 -22.09 -21.10 -15.69
CA ASP A 150 -22.75 -22.10 -14.85
C ASP A 150 -24.27 -21.97 -14.85
N LEU A 151 -24.91 -23.13 -14.76
CA LEU A 151 -26.36 -23.26 -14.75
C LEU A 151 -26.84 -23.67 -13.36
N CYS A 152 -27.00 -22.69 -12.50
CA CYS A 152 -27.93 -22.60 -11.38
C CYS A 152 -28.59 -23.93 -10.98
N GLY A 153 -27.98 -24.64 -10.01
CA GLY A 153 -28.54 -25.81 -9.35
C GLY A 153 -28.55 -27.11 -10.16
N ASP A 154 -27.76 -27.22 -11.22
CA ASP A 154 -27.48 -28.50 -11.88
C ASP A 154 -26.22 -29.23 -11.38
N GLY A 155 -25.39 -28.52 -10.60
CA GLY A 155 -24.20 -29.05 -9.93
C GLY A 155 -23.10 -29.45 -10.91
N ILE A 156 -23.02 -28.76 -12.05
CA ILE A 156 -22.00 -28.92 -13.09
C ILE A 156 -21.20 -27.63 -13.12
N ASP A 157 -19.92 -27.73 -12.77
CA ASP A 157 -18.88 -26.76 -13.09
C ASP A 157 -18.70 -26.75 -14.61
N SER A 158 -19.36 -25.80 -15.25
CA SER A 158 -19.48 -25.63 -16.70
C SER A 158 -18.32 -24.82 -17.24
N ASP A 159 -17.77 -23.89 -16.47
CA ASP A 159 -16.64 -23.07 -16.89
C ASP A 159 -15.27 -23.64 -16.50
N CYS A 160 -15.25 -24.84 -15.88
CA CYS A 160 -14.05 -25.58 -15.49
C CYS A 160 -13.14 -24.83 -14.51
N ASN A 161 -13.64 -23.83 -13.78
CA ASN A 161 -12.86 -23.06 -12.80
C ASN A 161 -12.74 -23.79 -11.44
N GLY A 162 -13.50 -24.88 -11.24
CA GLY A 162 -13.47 -25.68 -10.02
C GLY A 162 -14.33 -25.14 -8.86
N LEU A 163 -15.04 -24.05 -9.08
CA LEU A 163 -15.98 -23.41 -8.16
C LEU A 163 -17.41 -23.84 -8.54
N LEU A 164 -18.24 -24.14 -7.53
CA LEU A 164 -19.68 -24.40 -7.69
C LEU A 164 -20.43 -23.43 -6.77
N ASP A 165 -20.20 -22.14 -6.98
CA ASP A 165 -20.82 -21.01 -6.28
C ASP A 165 -21.42 -20.11 -7.36
N ASP A 166 -22.70 -20.36 -7.67
CA ASP A 166 -23.35 -19.82 -8.87
C ASP A 166 -23.88 -18.38 -8.66
N ASP A 167 -24.10 -17.95 -7.41
CA ASP A 167 -24.53 -16.60 -7.05
C ASP A 167 -23.46 -15.73 -6.38
N GLY A 168 -22.29 -16.30 -6.10
CA GLY A 168 -21.07 -15.60 -5.69
C GLY A 168 -21.14 -15.12 -4.25
N ASP A 169 -21.89 -15.80 -3.38
CA ASP A 169 -22.04 -15.43 -1.97
C ASP A 169 -21.00 -16.09 -1.04
N GLY A 170 -20.15 -16.97 -1.59
CA GLY A 170 -19.12 -17.70 -0.86
C GLY A 170 -19.54 -19.07 -0.34
N LEU A 171 -20.78 -19.52 -0.60
CA LEU A 171 -21.24 -20.88 -0.31
C LEU A 171 -21.29 -21.73 -1.57
N SER A 172 -20.68 -22.92 -1.51
CA SER A 172 -20.88 -23.87 -2.59
C SER A 172 -22.28 -24.47 -2.56
N TRP A 173 -22.77 -24.95 -3.71
CA TRP A 173 -24.02 -25.71 -3.84
C TRP A 173 -24.27 -26.78 -2.74
N ILE A 174 -23.20 -27.46 -2.28
CA ILE A 174 -23.35 -28.51 -1.26
C ILE A 174 -23.55 -27.94 0.15
N GLU A 175 -23.00 -26.77 0.43
CA GLU A 175 -23.13 -26.02 1.69
C GLU A 175 -24.52 -25.43 1.80
N GLU A 176 -24.98 -24.75 0.77
CA GLU A 176 -26.33 -24.22 0.71
C GLU A 176 -27.40 -25.29 0.77
N ALA A 177 -27.23 -26.40 0.03
CA ALA A 177 -28.15 -27.53 0.12
C ALA A 177 -28.21 -28.11 1.55
N ALA A 178 -27.18 -27.90 2.37
CA ALA A 178 -27.15 -28.30 3.77
C ALA A 178 -27.81 -27.26 4.70
N LEU A 179 -27.68 -25.97 4.40
CA LEU A 179 -28.29 -24.84 5.13
C LEU A 179 -29.78 -24.68 4.81
N GLY A 180 -30.17 -24.95 3.58
CA GLY A 180 -31.53 -24.83 3.06
C GLY A 180 -31.77 -23.58 2.23
N THR A 181 -30.70 -22.87 1.87
CA THR A 181 -30.63 -21.74 0.94
C THR A 181 -30.65 -22.21 -0.53
N ASP A 182 -30.48 -21.30 -1.50
CA ASP A 182 -30.67 -21.55 -2.93
C ASP A 182 -29.60 -20.82 -3.77
N ASP A 183 -28.60 -21.57 -4.25
CA ASP A 183 -27.46 -21.40 -5.21
C ASP A 183 -27.64 -20.45 -6.40
N CYS A 184 -28.53 -19.50 -6.29
CA CYS A 184 -28.99 -18.58 -7.31
C CYS A 184 -29.51 -17.28 -6.67
N VAL A 185 -29.46 -17.20 -5.35
CA VAL A 185 -30.07 -16.21 -4.48
C VAL A 185 -29.07 -15.97 -3.35
N PRO A 186 -28.16 -14.99 -3.53
CA PRO A 186 -27.04 -14.79 -2.62
C PRO A 186 -27.46 -14.22 -1.24
N ASP A 187 -28.74 -13.85 -1.10
CA ASP A 187 -29.39 -13.35 0.13
C ASP A 187 -30.80 -13.98 0.16
N PHE A 188 -30.94 -15.08 0.89
CA PHE A 188 -32.09 -15.96 0.79
C PHE A 188 -33.34 -15.41 1.50
N ASP A 189 -33.17 -14.75 2.64
CA ASP A 189 -34.28 -14.22 3.43
C ASP A 189 -34.60 -12.74 3.15
N GLY A 190 -33.69 -12.05 2.46
CA GLY A 190 -33.88 -10.76 1.82
C GLY A 190 -33.70 -9.58 2.76
N ASP A 191 -32.81 -9.70 3.75
CA ASP A 191 -32.58 -8.71 4.80
C ASP A 191 -31.42 -7.75 4.48
N GLY A 192 -30.49 -8.17 3.63
CA GLY A 192 -29.33 -7.41 3.17
C GLY A 192 -27.99 -8.09 3.42
N ALA A 193 -27.92 -9.09 4.30
CA ALA A 193 -26.74 -9.93 4.50
C ALA A 193 -26.73 -11.07 3.46
N LEU A 194 -25.53 -11.49 3.02
CA LEU A 194 -25.39 -12.61 2.10
C LEU A 194 -25.33 -13.93 2.86
N ASP A 195 -25.90 -15.01 2.32
CA ASP A 195 -26.00 -16.29 3.05
C ASP A 195 -24.61 -16.79 3.50
N GLY A 196 -23.58 -16.61 2.67
CA GLY A 196 -22.20 -16.97 3.01
C GLY A 196 -21.58 -16.07 4.09
N ALA A 197 -21.86 -14.77 4.07
CA ALA A 197 -21.42 -13.83 5.10
C ALA A 197 -22.05 -14.18 6.46
N GLU A 198 -23.34 -14.48 6.47
CA GLU A 198 -24.07 -14.88 7.67
C GLU A 198 -23.53 -16.17 8.28
N VAL A 199 -23.18 -17.17 7.46
CA VAL A 199 -22.58 -18.42 7.94
C VAL A 199 -21.23 -18.18 8.60
N ILE A 200 -20.45 -17.23 8.10
CA ILE A 200 -19.14 -16.85 8.65
C ILE A 200 -19.33 -16.11 9.98
N ALA A 201 -20.24 -15.15 10.01
CA ALA A 201 -20.57 -14.32 11.17
C ALA A 201 -21.28 -15.10 12.29
N GLY A 202 -22.01 -16.16 11.92
CA GLY A 202 -22.75 -17.03 12.83
C GLY A 202 -24.24 -16.73 12.96
N THR A 203 -24.78 -15.82 12.15
CA THR A 203 -26.22 -15.56 11.98
C THR A 203 -26.90 -16.67 11.16
N ASP A 204 -28.24 -16.67 11.04
CA ASP A 204 -29.00 -17.72 10.34
C ASP A 204 -29.55 -17.20 9.00
N PRO A 205 -29.07 -17.70 7.83
CA PRO A 205 -29.51 -17.28 6.48
C PRO A 205 -30.99 -17.47 6.11
N LEU A 206 -31.80 -17.88 7.08
CA LEU A 206 -33.23 -18.13 6.95
C LEU A 206 -34.05 -17.23 7.89
N GLU A 207 -33.40 -16.43 8.73
CA GLU A 207 -33.97 -15.57 9.77
C GLU A 207 -33.40 -14.15 9.66
N PRO A 208 -34.17 -13.18 9.10
CA PRO A 208 -33.71 -11.81 8.82
C PRO A 208 -33.27 -10.93 10.00
N ASP A 209 -33.25 -11.48 11.21
CA ASP A 209 -33.19 -10.78 12.52
C ASP A 209 -32.90 -11.87 13.57
N SER A 210 -31.61 -12.16 13.75
CA SER A 210 -31.07 -13.35 14.41
C SER A 210 -31.16 -13.31 15.94
N ASP A 211 -30.92 -12.16 16.58
CA ASP A 211 -31.12 -11.94 18.02
C ASP A 211 -32.57 -11.54 18.38
N GLY A 212 -33.33 -10.96 17.45
CA GLY A 212 -34.70 -10.53 17.66
C GLY A 212 -34.85 -9.14 18.28
N ASP A 213 -33.85 -8.28 18.19
CA ASP A 213 -33.82 -6.90 18.68
C ASP A 213 -34.64 -5.94 17.77
N GLY A 214 -34.91 -6.35 16.54
CA GLY A 214 -35.73 -5.62 15.57
C GLY A 214 -34.98 -4.69 14.63
N LEU A 215 -33.64 -4.69 14.65
CA LEU A 215 -32.82 -4.47 13.47
C LEU A 215 -32.83 -5.73 12.59
N LEU A 216 -32.24 -5.63 11.41
CA LEU A 216 -32.09 -6.77 10.50
C LEU A 216 -30.60 -7.06 10.45
N ASP A 217 -30.20 -8.32 10.37
CA ASP A 217 -28.78 -8.69 10.34
C ASP A 217 -28.06 -7.87 9.26
N GLY A 218 -28.65 -7.72 8.06
CA GLY A 218 -28.09 -6.89 7.00
C GLY A 218 -27.97 -5.37 7.27
N ASP A 219 -28.74 -4.78 8.19
CA ASP A 219 -28.61 -3.38 8.62
C ASP A 219 -27.45 -3.18 9.62
N GLU A 220 -26.99 -4.27 10.24
CA GLU A 220 -25.94 -4.34 11.27
C GLU A 220 -24.59 -4.83 10.69
N TYR A 221 -24.50 -4.82 9.36
CA TYR A 221 -23.27 -5.10 8.62
C TYR A 221 -22.77 -3.81 7.95
N GLY A 222 -21.47 -3.57 8.03
CA GLY A 222 -20.78 -2.47 7.35
C GLY A 222 -20.53 -2.74 5.86
N GLY A 223 -21.49 -3.33 5.16
CA GLY A 223 -21.29 -3.95 3.84
C GLY A 223 -21.34 -5.47 3.95
N LEU A 224 -20.19 -6.15 3.80
CA LEU A 224 -20.06 -7.60 3.99
C LEU A 224 -19.43 -7.97 5.35
N ASP A 225 -19.04 -6.97 6.14
CA ASP A 225 -18.38 -7.15 7.43
C ASP A 225 -19.38 -6.96 8.59
N PRO A 226 -19.46 -7.92 9.53
CA PRO A 226 -20.25 -7.77 10.75
C PRO A 226 -19.71 -6.63 11.63
N ILE A 227 -20.60 -5.90 12.29
CA ILE A 227 -20.24 -4.85 13.26
C ILE A 227 -20.26 -5.46 14.68
N ASP A 228 -19.36 -5.00 15.54
CA ASP A 228 -19.25 -5.31 16.98
C ASP A 228 -18.98 -3.97 17.67
N SER A 229 -20.06 -3.32 18.08
CA SER A 229 -20.07 -1.91 18.51
C SER A 229 -19.48 -1.71 19.92
N ASP A 230 -19.76 -2.61 20.87
CA ASP A 230 -19.25 -2.56 22.24
C ASP A 230 -17.87 -3.24 22.44
N GLY A 231 -17.44 -4.06 21.47
CA GLY A 231 -16.18 -4.80 21.49
C GLY A 231 -16.16 -5.98 22.47
N ASP A 232 -17.31 -6.54 22.86
CA ASP A 232 -17.41 -7.69 23.76
C ASP A 232 -17.10 -9.04 23.07
N GLY A 233 -17.15 -9.03 21.72
CA GLY A 233 -16.88 -10.16 20.84
C GLY A 233 -18.13 -10.94 20.41
N LEU A 234 -19.32 -10.46 20.74
CA LEU A 234 -20.57 -10.70 20.03
C LEU A 234 -20.73 -9.61 18.96
N ILE A 235 -21.27 -9.98 17.80
CA ILE A 235 -21.57 -8.98 16.75
C ILE A 235 -22.96 -8.43 17.02
N ASP A 236 -23.24 -7.20 16.58
CA ASP A 236 -24.51 -6.51 16.80
C ASP A 236 -25.69 -7.40 16.37
N ALA A 237 -25.63 -8.01 15.17
CA ALA A 237 -26.64 -8.97 14.66
C ALA A 237 -26.79 -10.29 15.46
N LEU A 238 -26.09 -10.45 16.58
CA LEU A 238 -26.23 -11.55 17.54
C LEU A 238 -26.35 -11.04 18.99
N ASP A 239 -26.32 -9.73 19.22
CA ASP A 239 -26.43 -9.07 20.50
C ASP A 239 -27.83 -8.47 20.68
N ASP A 240 -28.33 -8.40 21.92
CA ASP A 240 -29.62 -7.73 22.20
C ASP A 240 -29.45 -6.34 22.83
N ASP A 241 -28.20 -5.88 23.02
CA ASP A 241 -27.74 -4.70 23.77
C ASP A 241 -26.38 -4.24 23.17
N ASP A 242 -26.41 -3.60 21.99
CA ASP A 242 -25.22 -3.42 21.11
C ASP A 242 -24.12 -2.50 21.66
N ASP A 243 -24.40 -1.70 22.70
CA ASP A 243 -23.44 -0.81 23.38
C ASP A 243 -23.21 -1.18 24.87
N ASP A 244 -23.80 -2.28 25.33
CA ASP A 244 -23.67 -2.86 26.67
C ASP A 244 -24.03 -1.85 27.81
N ASP A 245 -24.97 -0.94 27.51
CA ASP A 245 -25.44 0.13 28.39
C ASP A 245 -26.63 -0.31 29.28
N THR A 246 -27.13 -1.55 29.10
CA THR A 246 -28.27 -2.18 29.77
C THR A 246 -29.67 -1.84 29.25
N ALA A 247 -29.78 -0.93 28.29
CA ALA A 247 -30.94 -0.74 27.45
C ALA A 247 -30.85 -1.72 26.27
N LEU A 248 -31.93 -2.48 26.04
CA LEU A 248 -31.94 -3.36 24.88
C LEU A 248 -32.20 -2.52 23.63
N THR A 249 -31.50 -2.80 22.53
CA THR A 249 -31.65 -2.10 21.24
C THR A 249 -33.12 -1.94 20.85
N ILE A 250 -33.90 -3.02 20.98
CA ILE A 250 -35.36 -3.02 20.68
C ILE A 250 -36.18 -1.96 21.42
N ASP A 251 -35.78 -1.62 22.64
CA ASP A 251 -36.48 -0.69 23.50
C ASP A 251 -36.07 0.77 23.24
N GLU A 252 -34.96 0.99 22.53
CA GLU A 252 -34.42 2.30 22.14
C GLU A 252 -34.86 2.75 20.74
N LEU A 253 -34.94 1.83 19.76
CA LEU A 253 -35.46 2.07 18.41
C LEU A 253 -36.76 2.92 18.35
N PRO A 254 -37.75 2.80 19.27
CA PRO A 254 -38.97 3.60 19.27
C PRO A 254 -38.76 5.11 19.45
N TYR A 255 -37.63 5.54 20.01
CA TYR A 255 -37.26 6.94 20.17
C TYR A 255 -36.69 7.55 18.87
N GLY A 256 -36.64 6.73 17.81
CA GLY A 256 -36.00 6.97 16.52
C GLY A 256 -34.60 6.39 16.57
N ALA A 257 -33.94 6.22 15.42
CA ALA A 257 -32.48 6.26 15.35
C ALA A 257 -32.04 7.69 15.72
N GLY A 258 -32.35 8.07 16.97
CA GLY A 258 -31.98 9.29 17.62
C GLY A 258 -30.49 9.24 17.81
N ASP A 259 -29.95 10.44 17.85
CA ASP A 259 -28.55 10.77 18.06
C ASP A 259 -28.76 11.99 18.96
N ALA A 260 -28.87 11.71 20.26
CA ALA A 260 -29.53 12.62 21.19
C ALA A 260 -28.66 13.84 21.47
N ASP A 261 -27.36 13.63 21.55
CA ASP A 261 -26.31 14.62 21.67
C ASP A 261 -25.93 15.27 20.31
N GLY A 262 -26.14 14.57 19.19
CA GLY A 262 -25.88 15.04 17.83
C GLY A 262 -24.45 14.76 17.32
N ASP A 263 -23.72 13.81 17.89
CA ASP A 263 -22.36 13.46 17.47
C ASP A 263 -22.31 12.55 16.23
N GLY A 264 -23.43 11.90 15.91
CA GLY A 264 -23.61 11.03 14.77
C GLY A 264 -23.60 9.52 15.08
N VAL A 265 -23.41 9.13 16.34
CA VAL A 265 -23.64 7.79 16.85
C VAL A 265 -25.12 7.68 17.25
N PRO A 266 -25.87 6.70 16.73
CA PRO A 266 -27.22 6.46 17.18
C PRO A 266 -27.25 5.94 18.63
N ASN A 267 -28.28 6.31 19.39
CA ASN A 267 -28.47 5.92 20.78
C ASN A 267 -28.15 4.45 21.12
N HIS A 268 -28.77 3.48 20.43
CA HIS A 268 -28.48 2.04 20.62
C HIS A 268 -27.04 1.57 20.34
N LEU A 269 -26.13 2.47 19.93
CA LEU A 269 -24.71 2.20 19.69
C LEU A 269 -23.84 3.17 20.51
N ASP A 270 -24.42 3.85 21.50
CA ASP A 270 -23.84 4.96 22.25
C ASP A 270 -23.99 4.76 23.77
N ASP A 271 -22.88 4.38 24.44
CA ASP A 271 -22.89 4.08 25.87
C ASP A 271 -23.14 5.30 26.79
N ASP A 272 -23.14 6.51 26.24
CA ASP A 272 -23.37 7.80 26.89
C ASP A 272 -24.24 8.71 26.00
N ASP A 273 -25.47 8.26 25.71
CA ASP A 273 -26.46 8.85 24.79
C ASP A 273 -26.59 10.38 24.73
N ASP A 274 -26.40 11.08 25.84
CA ASP A 274 -26.54 12.54 25.95
C ASP A 274 -25.20 13.29 26.18
N ASP A 275 -24.11 12.53 26.17
CA ASP A 275 -22.72 12.97 26.20
C ASP A 275 -22.41 13.82 27.45
N ASP A 276 -23.09 13.49 28.56
CA ASP A 276 -22.98 14.17 29.84
C ASP A 276 -21.88 13.58 30.76
N THR A 277 -21.14 12.58 30.29
CA THR A 277 -20.05 11.85 30.98
C THR A 277 -20.51 10.82 32.01
N LEU A 278 -21.81 10.60 32.17
CA LEU A 278 -22.38 9.55 33.00
C LEU A 278 -23.03 8.48 32.09
N PRO A 279 -22.31 7.37 31.80
CA PRO A 279 -22.83 6.34 30.92
C PRO A 279 -24.22 5.85 31.32
N THR A 280 -25.08 5.63 30.33
CA THR A 280 -26.53 5.36 30.49
C THR A 280 -26.81 4.24 31.51
N ARG A 281 -25.98 3.19 31.54
CA ARG A 281 -26.03 2.11 32.55
C ARG A 281 -25.99 2.56 34.02
N PHE A 282 -25.51 3.76 34.31
CA PHE A 282 -25.41 4.32 35.67
C PHE A 282 -26.58 5.20 36.08
N GLU A 283 -27.54 5.40 35.18
CA GLU A 283 -28.65 6.33 35.36
C GLU A 283 -29.96 5.68 35.81
N ASP A 284 -29.93 4.38 36.13
CA ASP A 284 -31.00 3.65 36.82
C ASP A 284 -31.14 4.18 38.27
N ALA A 285 -31.76 5.36 38.37
CA ALA A 285 -31.94 6.15 39.59
C ALA A 285 -32.72 5.37 40.66
N ASP A 286 -33.65 4.50 40.26
CA ASP A 286 -34.49 3.73 41.18
C ASP A 286 -34.01 2.28 41.43
N ALA A 287 -32.97 1.85 40.70
CA ALA A 287 -32.37 0.52 40.71
C ALA A 287 -33.38 -0.58 40.29
N SER A 288 -34.25 -0.29 39.33
CA SER A 288 -35.22 -1.25 38.79
C SER A 288 -34.62 -2.20 37.76
N GLY A 289 -33.49 -1.83 37.17
CA GLY A 289 -32.87 -2.46 36.00
C GLY A 289 -33.54 -2.05 34.69
N SER A 290 -33.99 -0.80 34.59
CA SER A 290 -34.57 -0.19 33.40
C SER A 290 -34.20 1.28 33.44
N VAL A 291 -33.25 1.70 32.62
CA VAL A 291 -32.79 3.10 32.51
C VAL A 291 -33.84 3.98 31.81
N LEU A 292 -34.54 3.40 30.84
CA LEU A 292 -35.48 4.10 29.95
C LEU A 292 -36.77 4.63 30.62
N ASP A 293 -37.05 4.31 31.90
CA ASP A 293 -38.25 4.77 32.61
C ASP A 293 -38.02 5.77 33.76
N ASP A 294 -36.77 6.14 34.00
CA ASP A 294 -36.38 7.17 34.95
C ASP A 294 -36.34 8.56 34.29
N ASP A 295 -37.02 9.53 34.92
CA ASP A 295 -37.24 10.93 34.49
C ASP A 295 -37.30 11.76 35.78
N THR A 296 -36.14 12.23 36.22
CA THR A 296 -35.93 12.78 37.57
C THR A 296 -36.61 14.13 37.76
N ASP A 297 -36.53 15.03 36.79
CA ASP A 297 -37.11 16.37 36.85
C ASP A 297 -38.61 16.42 36.41
N GLY A 298 -39.07 15.40 35.68
CA GLY A 298 -40.44 15.22 35.22
C GLY A 298 -40.80 16.05 33.97
N ASP A 299 -39.82 16.47 33.18
CA ASP A 299 -40.02 17.26 31.96
C ASP A 299 -40.45 16.41 30.75
N GLY A 300 -40.18 15.10 30.83
CA GLY A 300 -40.56 14.08 29.86
C GLY A 300 -39.45 13.65 28.89
N LEU A 301 -38.21 14.10 29.09
CA LEU A 301 -37.00 13.37 28.69
C LEU A 301 -36.66 12.37 29.81
N GLY A 302 -36.09 11.22 29.43
CA GLY A 302 -35.51 10.32 30.43
C GLY A 302 -34.13 10.82 30.80
N ASN A 303 -33.61 10.38 31.94
CA ASN A 303 -32.27 10.75 32.41
C ASN A 303 -31.20 10.55 31.32
N TRP A 304 -31.21 9.37 30.67
CA TRP A 304 -30.41 8.99 29.49
C TRP A 304 -30.55 9.85 28.22
N LEU A 305 -31.33 10.93 28.25
CA LEU A 305 -31.47 11.87 27.15
C LEU A 305 -31.45 13.33 27.65
N ASP A 306 -31.05 13.57 28.89
CA ASP A 306 -31.20 14.83 29.60
C ASP A 306 -29.92 15.26 30.34
N ASP A 307 -29.13 16.11 29.67
CA ASP A 307 -27.86 16.67 30.14
C ASP A 307 -27.90 17.45 31.48
N ASP A 308 -29.09 17.65 32.06
CA ASP A 308 -29.43 18.32 33.32
C ASP A 308 -30.53 17.55 34.06
N ASP A 309 -30.22 16.30 34.41
CA ASP A 309 -31.05 15.27 35.06
C ASP A 309 -32.11 15.74 36.08
N ASP A 310 -31.78 16.72 36.93
CA ASP A 310 -32.67 17.25 37.98
C ASP A 310 -33.31 18.62 37.65
N GLY A 311 -32.98 19.16 36.48
CA GLY A 311 -33.47 20.41 35.91
C GLY A 311 -33.09 21.66 36.72
N ASP A 312 -32.00 21.64 37.48
CA ASP A 312 -31.53 22.77 38.29
C ASP A 312 -30.72 23.81 37.48
N GLY A 313 -30.20 23.41 36.32
CA GLY A 313 -29.41 24.21 35.40
C GLY A 313 -27.89 24.04 35.56
N VAL A 314 -27.43 23.03 36.29
CA VAL A 314 -26.04 22.55 36.32
C VAL A 314 -26.03 21.21 35.59
N LEU A 315 -25.26 21.13 34.50
CA LEU A 315 -25.17 19.90 33.72
C LEU A 315 -24.62 18.74 34.56
N THR A 316 -25.10 17.52 34.34
CA THR A 316 -24.62 16.30 35.01
C THR A 316 -23.09 16.14 34.88
N SER A 317 -22.54 16.44 33.71
CA SER A 317 -21.08 16.52 33.44
C SER A 317 -20.30 17.41 34.40
N SER A 318 -20.96 18.41 34.96
CA SER A 318 -20.38 19.29 35.99
C SER A 318 -20.60 18.74 37.41
N GLU A 319 -21.55 17.85 37.63
CA GLU A 319 -21.91 17.39 38.98
C GLU A 319 -21.12 16.16 39.40
N VAL A 320 -21.06 15.16 38.52
CA VAL A 320 -20.44 13.85 38.78
C VAL A 320 -18.97 13.98 39.20
N PRO A 321 -18.10 14.77 38.53
CA PRO A 321 -16.68 14.89 38.89
C PRO A 321 -16.44 15.59 40.23
N TYR A 322 -17.37 16.45 40.66
CA TYR A 322 -17.27 17.23 41.91
C TYR A 322 -18.09 16.62 43.05
N GLY A 323 -18.71 15.47 42.78
CA GLY A 323 -19.44 14.66 43.76
C GLY A 323 -20.75 15.28 44.21
N ALA A 324 -21.36 16.16 43.42
CA ALA A 324 -22.77 16.52 43.55
C ALA A 324 -23.66 15.31 43.16
N ASP A 325 -24.93 15.35 43.55
CA ASP A 325 -25.91 14.32 43.26
C ASP A 325 -26.78 14.78 42.09
N HIS A 326 -26.41 14.37 40.87
CA HIS A 326 -27.11 14.65 39.60
C HIS A 326 -28.63 14.46 39.64
N LEU A 327 -29.13 13.61 40.54
CA LEU A 327 -30.56 13.36 40.70
C LEU A 327 -31.27 14.35 41.65
N SER A 328 -30.60 15.44 42.07
CA SER A 328 -31.05 16.27 43.18
C SER A 328 -30.54 17.71 43.16
N ALA A 329 -31.46 18.63 42.82
CA ALA A 329 -31.26 20.08 42.72
C ALA A 329 -30.85 20.83 44.02
N ASP A 330 -30.54 20.10 45.10
CA ASP A 330 -30.11 20.54 46.43
C ASP A 330 -29.43 19.32 47.10
N SER A 331 -28.22 18.98 46.65
CA SER A 331 -27.48 17.74 46.99
C SER A 331 -27.36 17.49 48.50
N ASP A 332 -27.24 18.52 49.31
CA ASP A 332 -27.10 18.42 50.77
C ASP A 332 -28.40 18.67 51.55
N GLY A 333 -29.45 19.13 50.87
CA GLY A 333 -30.76 19.42 51.43
C GLY A 333 -30.79 20.61 52.39
N ASP A 334 -29.84 21.55 52.29
CA ASP A 334 -29.77 22.74 53.14
C ASP A 334 -30.75 23.84 52.69
N GLY A 335 -31.28 23.74 51.46
CA GLY A 335 -32.24 24.64 50.86
C GLY A 335 -31.63 25.72 49.96
N ILE A 336 -30.36 25.61 49.59
CA ILE A 336 -29.69 26.35 48.51
C ILE A 336 -29.42 25.36 47.39
N ALA A 337 -29.85 25.69 46.17
CA ALA A 337 -29.64 24.82 45.01
C ALA A 337 -28.18 24.84 44.56
N ASP A 338 -27.73 23.75 43.96
CA ASP A 338 -26.34 23.47 43.61
C ASP A 338 -25.80 24.53 42.63
N LEU A 339 -26.62 24.95 41.67
CA LEU A 339 -26.34 26.09 40.77
C LEU A 339 -25.92 27.39 41.51
N ILE A 340 -26.51 27.65 42.69
CA ILE A 340 -26.20 28.85 43.48
C ILE A 340 -24.89 28.68 44.25
N GLU A 341 -24.58 27.47 44.70
CA GLU A 341 -23.37 27.13 45.43
C GLU A 341 -22.15 27.20 44.52
N TRP A 342 -22.27 26.67 43.31
CA TRP A 342 -21.27 26.75 42.25
C TRP A 342 -20.91 28.20 41.90
N GLY A 343 -21.91 29.05 41.71
CA GLY A 343 -21.71 30.49 41.46
C GLY A 343 -21.17 31.27 42.67
N GLY A 344 -21.16 30.66 43.86
CA GLY A 344 -20.75 31.24 45.13
C GLY A 344 -19.39 30.76 45.67
N GLY A 345 -18.82 29.69 45.10
CA GLY A 345 -17.59 29.03 45.56
C GLY A 345 -17.78 28.16 46.80
N ALA A 346 -18.99 27.65 47.04
CA ALA A 346 -19.29 26.65 48.08
C ALA A 346 -19.41 25.26 47.43
N ALA A 347 -19.15 24.20 48.20
CA ALA A 347 -19.23 22.82 47.70
C ALA A 347 -20.67 22.28 47.84
N PRO A 348 -21.26 21.68 46.78
CA PRO A 348 -22.67 21.19 46.73
C PRO A 348 -23.09 20.20 47.84
N ARG A 349 -22.13 19.59 48.54
CA ARG A 349 -22.38 18.66 49.65
C ARG A 349 -22.12 19.23 51.06
N ASP A 350 -21.77 20.52 51.17
CA ASP A 350 -21.39 21.16 52.43
C ASP A 350 -22.52 21.93 53.11
N SER A 351 -23.33 21.19 53.87
CA SER A 351 -24.45 21.69 54.68
C SER A 351 -24.11 22.75 55.77
N GLU A 352 -22.87 23.22 55.85
CA GLU A 352 -22.37 24.21 56.81
C GLU A 352 -22.01 25.57 56.18
N LEU A 353 -23.00 26.29 55.62
CA LEU A 353 -22.83 27.62 55.02
C LEU A 353 -21.88 28.61 55.75
N CYS A 354 -20.89 29.10 55.00
CA CYS A 354 -20.36 30.46 55.12
C CYS A 354 -20.69 31.27 53.85
N PRO A 355 -21.54 32.32 53.91
CA PRO A 355 -21.91 33.06 52.70
C PRO A 355 -20.73 33.92 52.19
N PRO A 356 -20.56 34.07 50.86
CA PRO A 356 -19.41 34.73 50.27
C PRO A 356 -19.58 36.25 50.35
N THR A 357 -19.25 36.85 51.49
CA THR A 357 -18.93 38.28 51.52
C THR A 357 -17.78 38.58 52.48
N TRP A 358 -16.71 39.13 51.90
CA TRP A 358 -15.42 39.53 52.48
C TRP A 358 -15.43 40.54 53.66
N THR A 359 -16.48 40.63 54.49
CA THR A 359 -16.50 41.62 55.60
C THR A 359 -17.29 41.27 56.88
N SER A 360 -17.62 40.01 57.20
CA SER A 360 -18.18 39.69 58.55
C SER A 360 -17.87 38.28 59.06
N PRO A 361 -17.57 38.11 60.38
CA PRO A 361 -17.23 36.82 60.99
C PRO A 361 -18.45 35.94 61.32
N CYS A 362 -18.21 34.63 61.44
CA CYS A 362 -19.20 33.61 61.75
C CYS A 362 -19.79 33.72 63.17
N PRO A 363 -20.99 33.14 63.43
CA PRO A 363 -21.67 33.23 64.72
C PRO A 363 -20.96 32.57 65.91
N ASP A 364 -19.91 31.78 65.67
CA ASP A 364 -19.07 31.14 66.68
C ASP A 364 -17.94 32.05 67.21
N GLY A 365 -17.68 33.17 66.51
CA GLY A 365 -16.73 34.20 66.92
C GLY A 365 -15.28 33.90 66.61
N THR A 366 -14.99 33.01 65.66
CA THR A 366 -13.66 32.85 65.09
C THR A 366 -13.48 33.80 63.88
N TYR A 367 -12.24 34.26 63.72
CA TYR A 367 -11.77 34.97 62.53
C TYR A 367 -10.68 34.07 61.97
N ASP A 368 -10.67 33.92 60.65
CA ASP A 368 -9.63 33.27 59.86
C ASP A 368 -8.23 33.51 60.47
N VAL A 369 -7.59 32.40 60.83
CA VAL A 369 -6.21 32.38 61.31
C VAL A 369 -5.39 32.07 60.07
N VAL A 370 -4.56 33.05 59.66
CA VAL A 370 -3.36 32.91 58.81
C VAL A 370 -3.20 31.47 58.34
N ASP A 371 -3.55 31.24 57.08
CA ASP A 371 -3.28 29.97 56.43
C ASP A 371 -1.80 29.61 56.67
N SER A 372 -1.59 28.38 57.11
CA SER A 372 -0.27 27.92 57.56
C SER A 372 0.47 27.13 56.48
N ASP A 373 -0.15 27.00 55.32
CA ASP A 373 0.13 26.10 54.20
C ASP A 373 -0.65 26.69 53.00
N ASP A 374 -0.14 27.79 52.44
CA ASP A 374 -0.86 28.71 51.54
C ASP A 374 -1.14 28.11 50.12
N ASP A 375 -0.45 27.05 49.70
CA ASP A 375 -0.64 26.27 48.46
C ASP A 375 -1.21 24.87 48.70
N ASN A 376 -1.37 24.48 49.97
CA ASN A 376 -2.13 23.33 50.41
C ASN A 376 -1.47 21.98 50.10
N ASP A 377 -0.16 21.97 49.89
CA ASP A 377 0.67 20.80 49.61
C ASP A 377 1.05 20.01 50.89
N GLY A 378 0.82 20.59 52.08
CA GLY A 378 1.08 19.97 53.36
C GLY A 378 2.37 20.45 54.05
N ILE A 379 3.24 21.18 53.36
CA ILE A 379 4.44 21.80 53.91
C ILE A 379 4.07 23.19 54.49
N PRO A 380 4.41 23.48 55.76
CA PRO A 380 3.97 24.74 56.34
C PRO A 380 4.78 25.93 55.80
N SER A 381 4.14 26.95 55.21
CA SER A 381 4.74 28.14 54.55
C SER A 381 5.87 28.90 55.28
N GLU A 382 6.12 28.61 56.57
CA GLU A 382 7.32 29.04 57.30
C GLU A 382 8.58 28.19 57.01
N VAL A 383 8.42 27.05 56.35
CA VAL A 383 9.42 26.05 55.98
C VAL A 383 9.91 26.29 54.55
N GLU A 384 9.00 26.45 53.56
CA GLU A 384 9.39 26.77 52.17
C GLU A 384 10.08 28.14 52.07
N GLY A 385 9.61 29.10 52.87
CA GLY A 385 10.21 30.44 52.88
C GLY A 385 9.75 31.29 51.70
N THR A 386 10.42 32.43 51.46
CA THR A 386 9.94 33.44 50.50
C THR A 386 10.89 33.65 49.32
N ASP A 387 11.82 32.73 49.14
CA ASP A 387 12.67 32.71 47.97
C ASP A 387 11.85 32.13 46.79
N ASP A 388 12.45 32.09 45.61
CA ASP A 388 11.83 31.80 44.31
C ASP A 388 12.98 31.17 43.52
N LEU A 389 13.06 29.84 43.56
CA LEU A 389 14.27 29.06 43.25
C LEU A 389 14.39 28.79 41.75
N ASP A 390 13.33 28.27 41.15
CA ASP A 390 13.20 27.99 39.72
C ASP A 390 13.05 29.28 38.84
N LEU A 391 12.79 30.42 39.49
CA LEU A 391 12.64 31.77 38.91
C LEU A 391 11.39 31.95 38.06
N ASP A 392 10.32 31.18 38.29
CA ASP A 392 9.05 31.27 37.57
C ASP A 392 8.17 32.47 38.02
N THR A 393 8.58 33.16 39.10
CA THR A 393 7.95 34.31 39.77
C THR A 393 6.89 34.00 40.83
N VAL A 394 6.64 32.74 41.12
CA VAL A 394 5.90 32.22 42.27
C VAL A 394 6.91 31.96 43.39
N PRO A 395 6.76 32.58 44.57
CA PRO A 395 7.63 32.24 45.69
C PRO A 395 7.28 30.85 46.23
N ASN A 396 8.27 30.08 46.67
CA ASN A 396 8.13 28.68 47.08
C ASN A 396 6.93 28.41 48.03
N TYR A 397 6.61 29.30 48.98
CA TYR A 397 5.45 29.11 49.88
C TYR A 397 4.05 29.21 49.24
N LEU A 398 4.00 29.40 47.92
CA LEU A 398 2.80 29.49 47.09
C LEU A 398 2.92 28.57 45.87
N ASP A 399 3.95 27.72 45.83
CA ASP A 399 4.34 26.92 44.69
C ASP A 399 4.37 25.43 45.05
N PRO A 400 3.46 24.61 44.50
CA PRO A 400 3.42 23.16 44.78
C PRO A 400 4.61 22.34 44.25
N ASP A 401 5.47 22.93 43.40
CA ASP A 401 6.69 22.33 42.79
C ASP A 401 7.81 23.39 42.81
N SER A 402 8.51 23.49 43.94
CA SER A 402 9.38 24.61 44.32
C SER A 402 10.66 24.76 43.50
N ASP A 403 11.14 23.69 42.86
CA ASP A 403 12.33 23.68 41.99
C ASP A 403 11.99 23.41 40.51
N GLY A 404 10.72 23.13 40.21
CA GLY A 404 10.17 23.09 38.86
C GLY A 404 10.57 21.85 38.09
N ASP A 405 10.86 20.74 38.78
CA ASP A 405 11.32 19.49 38.19
C ASP A 405 10.16 18.58 37.72
N GLY A 406 8.92 18.95 38.03
CA GLY A 406 7.70 18.25 37.64
C GLY A 406 7.17 17.28 38.69
N THR A 407 7.78 17.22 39.87
CA THR A 407 7.32 16.46 41.04
C THR A 407 6.79 17.42 42.10
N PHE A 408 5.67 17.07 42.75
CA PHE A 408 5.15 17.94 43.81
C PHE A 408 6.00 17.81 45.09
N ASP A 409 6.25 18.94 45.77
CA ASP A 409 7.04 19.03 47.00
C ASP A 409 6.59 17.99 48.06
N LEU A 410 5.27 17.72 48.14
CA LEU A 410 4.68 16.72 49.04
C LEU A 410 5.14 15.29 48.77
N ASP A 411 5.29 14.91 47.50
CA ASP A 411 5.65 13.55 47.09
C ASP A 411 7.14 13.28 47.34
N GLU A 412 7.97 14.32 47.34
CA GLU A 412 9.37 14.28 47.73
C GLU A 412 9.59 14.35 49.25
N TRP A 413 8.58 14.84 49.99
CA TRP A 413 8.65 15.04 51.43
C TRP A 413 8.45 13.74 52.26
N VAL A 414 8.31 12.59 51.61
CA VAL A 414 7.87 11.35 52.26
C VAL A 414 9.06 10.54 52.82
N THR A 415 9.72 10.99 53.90
CA THR A 415 9.91 10.19 55.17
C THR A 415 10.86 10.71 56.28
N ASP A 416 11.69 11.73 56.13
CA ASP A 416 12.40 12.36 57.27
C ASP A 416 12.71 13.83 56.96
N TRP A 417 12.62 14.71 57.96
CA TRP A 417 12.56 16.18 57.78
C TRP A 417 13.83 16.87 57.20
N MET A 418 14.75 16.13 56.56
CA MET A 418 16.03 16.59 56.00
C MET A 418 16.60 15.52 55.03
N GLU A 419 15.79 14.92 54.16
CA GLU A 419 16.34 14.00 53.14
C GLU A 419 17.10 14.85 52.11
N ASP A 420 18.36 14.49 51.94
CA ASP A 420 19.43 15.21 51.24
C ASP A 420 20.28 14.06 50.69
N THR A 421 19.87 13.58 49.51
CA THR A 421 20.26 12.28 48.95
C THR A 421 21.77 12.21 48.70
N ASP A 422 22.37 13.31 48.26
CA ASP A 422 23.80 13.43 47.97
C ASP A 422 24.63 13.98 49.16
N SER A 423 23.95 14.43 50.22
CA SER A 423 24.51 14.98 51.46
C SER A 423 25.27 16.30 51.31
N ASP A 424 24.88 17.16 50.37
CA ASP A 424 25.48 18.47 50.13
C ASP A 424 24.98 19.57 51.09
N GLY A 425 23.81 19.35 51.72
CA GLY A 425 23.16 20.23 52.68
C GLY A 425 21.95 21.02 52.17
N VAL A 426 21.48 20.79 50.94
CA VAL A 426 20.20 21.22 50.40
C VAL A 426 19.20 20.04 50.46
N PRO A 427 17.96 20.24 50.95
CA PRO A 427 16.94 19.19 50.92
C PRO A 427 16.41 18.95 49.50
N ASN A 428 16.02 17.71 49.19
CA ASN A 428 15.63 17.30 47.84
C ASN A 428 14.58 18.20 47.14
N TRP A 429 13.52 18.62 47.84
CA TRP A 429 12.44 19.52 47.35
C TRP A 429 12.89 20.98 47.07
N LEU A 430 14.19 21.22 46.92
CA LEU A 430 14.82 22.54 46.82
C LEU A 430 16.17 22.47 46.07
N ASP A 431 16.46 21.41 45.33
CA ASP A 431 17.78 21.13 44.73
C ASP A 431 17.72 20.78 43.23
N ASP A 432 17.85 21.80 42.38
CA ASP A 432 17.74 21.71 40.92
C ASP A 432 18.89 20.93 40.21
N ASP A 433 19.96 20.51 40.91
CA ASP A 433 21.23 20.01 40.32
C ASP A 433 21.35 18.46 40.30
N ASP A 434 20.30 17.70 40.63
CA ASP A 434 20.25 16.22 40.55
C ASP A 434 20.09 15.67 39.11
N ALA A 435 20.84 16.24 38.15
CA ALA A 435 20.91 15.80 36.75
C ALA A 435 22.11 14.89 36.40
N ASP A 436 22.66 14.17 37.37
CA ASP A 436 23.14 12.81 37.11
C ASP A 436 22.69 11.81 38.18
N GLY A 437 21.40 11.47 38.09
CA GLY A 437 20.88 10.20 38.60
C GLY A 437 21.60 8.99 37.97
N GLU A 438 20.90 7.87 37.79
CA GLU A 438 21.48 6.64 37.23
C GLU A 438 22.11 6.77 35.82
N THR A 439 22.13 7.94 35.19
CA THR A 439 22.49 8.16 33.78
C THR A 439 23.76 8.99 33.52
N GLY A 440 24.55 9.40 34.52
CA GLY A 440 25.79 10.18 34.31
C GLY A 440 27.06 9.36 34.05
N ASP A 441 27.95 9.80 33.15
CA ASP A 441 29.25 9.16 32.81
C ASP A 441 30.47 9.95 33.39
N PRO A 442 30.94 9.63 34.61
CA PRO A 442 31.98 10.38 35.31
C PRO A 442 33.42 10.13 34.82
N ASP A 443 33.74 8.99 34.22
CA ASP A 443 35.11 8.61 33.81
C ASP A 443 35.35 8.52 32.30
N ARG A 444 34.29 8.67 31.50
CA ARG A 444 34.26 8.88 30.06
C ARG A 444 34.64 7.67 29.23
N ASP A 445 34.26 6.49 29.68
CA ASP A 445 34.30 5.26 28.89
C ASP A 445 33.00 5.02 28.10
N SER A 446 32.02 5.91 28.22
CA SER A 446 30.71 5.87 27.56
C SER A 446 29.67 4.96 28.22
N LEU A 447 29.91 4.50 29.46
CA LEU A 447 28.92 3.88 30.34
C LEU A 447 28.42 4.88 31.40
N SER A 448 27.17 4.75 31.82
CA SER A 448 26.60 5.57 32.89
C SER A 448 26.83 4.95 34.27
N THR A 449 26.80 5.77 35.33
CA THR A 449 27.04 5.34 36.71
C THR A 449 26.02 4.29 37.17
N GLY A 450 24.77 4.38 36.69
CA GLY A 450 23.75 3.37 36.94
C GLY A 450 24.05 2.06 36.23
N ASP A 451 24.46 2.12 34.95
CA ASP A 451 24.85 0.94 34.18
C ASP A 451 26.09 0.26 34.77
N GLU A 452 27.10 1.01 35.18
CA GLU A 452 28.31 0.48 35.81
C GLU A 452 28.03 -0.19 37.17
N LEU A 453 27.09 0.34 37.95
CA LEU A 453 26.65 -0.26 39.21
C LEU A 453 25.75 -1.49 39.01
N ALA A 454 25.08 -1.58 37.85
CA ALA A 454 24.26 -2.72 37.47
C ALA A 454 25.09 -3.89 36.90
N ILE A 455 26.26 -3.62 36.32
CA ILE A 455 27.10 -4.61 35.64
C ILE A 455 28.20 -5.15 36.57
N CYS A 456 27.92 -6.31 37.17
CA CYS A 456 28.86 -7.07 38.01
C CYS A 456 28.76 -8.58 37.75
N VAL A 457 29.85 -9.23 37.34
CA VAL A 457 29.95 -10.69 37.20
C VAL A 457 31.05 -11.24 38.14
N GLU A 458 30.67 -12.18 39.01
CA GLU A 458 31.58 -12.93 39.90
C GLU A 458 32.73 -12.14 40.59
N ASP A 459 32.41 -11.01 41.25
CA ASP A 459 33.31 -10.14 42.03
C ASP A 459 34.23 -9.19 41.21
N LEU A 460 34.03 -9.06 39.90
CA LEU A 460 34.58 -7.97 39.06
C LEU A 460 33.41 -7.12 38.57
N CYS A 461 33.48 -5.82 38.82
CA CYS A 461 32.44 -4.86 38.46
C CYS A 461 33.07 -3.76 37.62
N ALA A 462 32.31 -3.22 36.67
CA ALA A 462 32.60 -1.90 36.13
C ALA A 462 32.61 -0.92 37.32
N LEU A 463 33.69 -0.17 37.47
CA LEU A 463 33.87 0.76 38.58
C LEU A 463 33.58 2.17 38.05
N PRO A 464 32.64 2.92 38.65
CA PRO A 464 32.20 4.26 38.20
C PRO A 464 33.22 5.40 38.12
N ASN A 465 34.50 5.09 38.16
CA ASN A 465 35.62 6.01 38.18
C ASN A 465 36.88 5.39 37.55
N SER A 466 36.75 4.28 36.83
CA SER A 466 37.83 3.54 36.17
C SER A 466 37.39 3.10 34.77
N PRO A 467 37.89 3.74 33.69
CA PRO A 467 37.48 3.43 32.32
C PRO A 467 37.99 2.07 31.78
N ASP A 468 38.55 1.21 32.64
CA ASP A 468 39.15 -0.12 32.37
C ASP A 468 39.33 -0.79 33.75
N SER A 469 38.27 -1.41 34.25
CA SER A 469 38.15 -1.91 35.63
C SER A 469 38.89 -3.22 35.85
N ASP A 470 39.02 -4.04 34.82
CA ASP A 470 39.65 -5.36 34.87
C ASP A 470 41.15 -5.32 34.47
N GLY A 471 41.56 -4.29 33.73
CA GLY A 471 42.93 -3.97 33.37
C GLY A 471 43.48 -4.71 32.15
N ASP A 472 42.63 -5.23 31.27
CA ASP A 472 43.03 -5.98 30.08
C ASP A 472 43.37 -5.09 28.86
N GLY A 473 42.89 -3.83 28.88
CA GLY A 473 43.20 -2.79 27.91
C GLY A 473 42.09 -2.47 26.90
N VAL A 474 40.88 -2.99 27.08
CA VAL A 474 39.62 -2.49 26.50
C VAL A 474 38.91 -1.60 27.53
N ASP A 475 38.13 -0.62 27.08
CA ASP A 475 37.41 0.28 27.99
C ASP A 475 36.05 -0.37 28.37
N ASP A 476 35.61 -0.27 29.64
CA ASP A 476 34.43 -1.02 30.16
C ASP A 476 33.16 -0.79 29.32
N GLY A 477 32.99 0.42 28.76
CA GLY A 477 31.86 0.77 27.89
C GLY A 477 31.81 0.06 26.54
N LEU A 478 32.89 -0.60 26.13
CA LEU A 478 32.97 -1.46 24.95
C LEU A 478 32.81 -2.95 25.27
N GLU A 479 32.71 -3.31 26.56
CA GLU A 479 32.67 -4.69 27.03
C GLU A 479 31.28 -5.08 27.60
N VAL A 480 30.27 -4.24 27.39
CA VAL A 480 28.89 -4.56 27.75
C VAL A 480 28.34 -5.72 26.91
N PRO A 481 27.60 -6.68 27.49
CA PRO A 481 27.08 -6.73 28.86
C PRO A 481 27.99 -7.44 29.91
N ASP A 482 29.16 -7.98 29.54
CA ASP A 482 30.10 -8.65 30.48
C ASP A 482 31.54 -8.08 30.41
N PRO A 483 31.89 -7.12 31.30
CA PRO A 483 33.19 -6.45 31.36
C PRO A 483 34.37 -7.33 31.78
N ALA A 484 34.14 -8.63 32.02
CA ALA A 484 35.20 -9.59 32.30
C ALA A 484 35.36 -10.65 31.20
N SER A 485 34.42 -10.69 30.25
CA SER A 485 34.36 -11.65 29.15
C SER A 485 33.50 -11.08 28.03
N PRO A 486 34.06 -10.25 27.13
CA PRO A 486 33.31 -9.73 25.99
C PRO A 486 32.70 -10.86 25.17
N ALA A 487 31.60 -10.56 24.45
CA ALA A 487 30.94 -11.51 23.57
C ALA A 487 31.96 -12.14 22.60
N ASP A 488 31.83 -13.45 22.43
CA ASP A 488 32.68 -14.36 21.65
C ASP A 488 31.67 -15.36 21.05
N THR A 489 30.94 -14.88 20.03
CA THR A 489 29.70 -15.48 19.53
C THR A 489 29.94 -16.88 18.95
N ASP A 490 31.05 -17.08 18.24
CA ASP A 490 31.49 -18.38 17.73
C ASP A 490 32.27 -19.24 18.75
N GLY A 491 32.74 -18.63 19.84
CA GLY A 491 33.47 -19.27 20.93
C GLY A 491 34.90 -19.68 20.59
N ASP A 492 35.56 -19.05 19.60
CA ASP A 492 36.92 -19.32 19.19
C ASP A 492 37.98 -18.71 20.14
N GLY A 493 37.56 -17.77 20.99
CA GLY A 493 38.39 -17.07 21.97
C GLY A 493 38.94 -15.73 21.50
N LEU A 494 38.49 -15.20 20.36
CA LEU A 494 38.54 -13.80 19.98
C LEU A 494 37.19 -13.15 20.32
N PRO A 495 37.18 -12.02 21.03
CA PRO A 495 35.93 -11.30 21.24
C PRO A 495 35.41 -10.69 19.94
N ASP A 496 34.09 -10.65 19.72
CA ASP A 496 33.40 -10.09 18.54
C ASP A 496 33.99 -8.73 18.11
N VAL A 497 34.25 -7.83 19.07
CA VAL A 497 34.84 -6.49 18.82
C VAL A 497 36.26 -6.51 18.23
N LEU A 498 36.92 -7.67 18.23
CA LEU A 498 38.24 -7.98 17.70
C LEU A 498 38.24 -9.17 16.74
N ASP A 499 37.08 -9.78 16.49
CA ASP A 499 36.88 -10.80 15.48
C ASP A 499 36.51 -10.14 14.13
N ASP A 500 36.95 -10.76 13.05
CA ASP A 500 36.58 -10.34 11.69
C ASP A 500 35.43 -11.22 11.15
N ASP A 501 34.96 -12.24 11.89
CA ASP A 501 33.94 -13.27 11.57
C ASP A 501 33.27 -13.70 12.90
N ASP A 502 32.36 -12.86 13.42
CA ASP A 502 31.93 -12.89 14.84
C ASP A 502 31.16 -14.18 15.21
N ASP A 503 30.34 -14.73 14.32
CA ASP A 503 29.51 -15.93 14.52
C ASP A 503 30.15 -17.22 13.96
N GLY A 504 31.21 -17.08 13.15
CA GLY A 504 32.09 -18.14 12.69
C GLY A 504 31.54 -18.97 11.54
N ASP A 505 30.60 -18.41 10.77
CA ASP A 505 30.00 -19.05 9.61
C ASP A 505 30.89 -19.02 8.35
N GLY A 506 31.95 -18.19 8.39
CA GLY A 506 32.95 -18.05 7.34
C GLY A 506 32.73 -16.87 6.39
N PHE A 507 31.73 -16.03 6.63
CA PHE A 507 31.65 -14.68 6.12
C PHE A 507 32.48 -13.73 7.02
N ASP A 508 32.62 -12.47 6.61
CA ASP A 508 33.48 -11.50 7.31
C ASP A 508 32.53 -10.45 7.81
N THR A 509 32.45 -10.16 9.12
CA THR A 509 31.45 -9.30 9.81
C THR A 509 31.17 -7.98 9.06
N ARG A 510 32.13 -7.50 8.26
CA ARG A 510 32.05 -6.28 7.42
C ARG A 510 31.21 -6.46 6.14
N THR A 511 30.97 -7.69 5.74
CA THR A 511 30.19 -8.14 4.57
C THR A 511 28.74 -8.27 4.98
N GLU A 512 28.46 -8.88 6.14
CA GLU A 512 27.11 -8.97 6.70
C GLU A 512 26.57 -7.62 7.18
N THR A 513 27.43 -6.72 7.69
CA THR A 513 27.02 -5.34 8.06
C THR A 513 26.75 -4.39 6.86
N GLY A 514 26.72 -4.90 5.62
CA GLY A 514 26.10 -4.20 4.48
C GLY A 514 26.70 -2.84 4.08
N LEU A 515 28.03 -2.66 4.11
CA LEU A 515 28.67 -1.36 3.80
C LEU A 515 28.52 -0.92 2.31
N ALA A 516 27.39 -0.32 1.96
CA ALA A 516 27.13 0.29 0.66
C ALA A 516 27.39 1.81 0.64
N CYS A 517 28.01 2.31 -0.44
CA CYS A 517 27.93 3.73 -0.79
C CYS A 517 26.69 3.88 -1.69
N ALA A 518 25.71 4.71 -1.30
CA ALA A 518 24.51 4.95 -2.10
C ALA A 518 24.85 5.63 -3.45
N VAL A 519 25.15 4.82 -4.47
CA VAL A 519 25.01 5.16 -5.89
C VAL A 519 24.91 3.86 -6.69
N ASP A 520 23.89 3.81 -7.54
CA ASP A 520 23.50 2.71 -8.41
C ASP A 520 24.67 1.92 -9.02
N GLY A 521 24.69 0.62 -8.72
CA GLY A 521 25.35 -0.41 -9.51
C GLY A 521 26.90 -0.44 -9.46
N LEU A 522 27.41 -1.39 -8.66
CA LEU A 522 28.75 -2.03 -8.63
C LEU A 522 29.71 -1.60 -7.50
N PRO A 523 30.30 -2.56 -6.73
CA PRO A 523 31.26 -2.25 -5.68
C PRO A 523 32.67 -2.11 -6.26
N SER A 524 33.25 -0.91 -6.20
CA SER A 524 34.71 -0.80 -6.15
C SER A 524 35.16 0.46 -5.43
N TYR A 525 35.93 0.32 -4.35
CA TYR A 525 36.83 1.39 -3.94
C TYR A 525 38.19 0.88 -3.41
N THR A 526 39.17 1.79 -3.49
CA THR A 526 40.61 1.54 -3.33
C THR A 526 41.16 2.15 -2.04
N ILE A 527 42.04 1.42 -1.35
CA ILE A 527 42.65 1.76 -0.05
C ILE A 527 43.54 3.04 -0.07
N GLY A 528 43.44 3.87 0.99
CA GLY A 528 44.44 4.89 1.33
C GLY A 528 44.55 5.20 2.85
N TYR A 529 45.77 5.20 3.41
CA TYR A 529 46.04 5.44 4.85
C TYR A 529 46.54 6.86 5.17
N ASN A 530 46.16 7.42 6.33
CA ASN A 530 46.92 8.47 7.03
C ASN A 530 46.98 8.25 8.56
N ALA A 531 47.65 9.18 9.27
CA ALA A 531 48.35 8.94 10.54
C ALA A 531 47.52 9.07 11.83
N LEU A 532 46.18 8.94 11.79
CA LEU A 532 45.33 9.02 13.00
C LEU A 532 44.21 7.96 13.11
N GLY A 533 44.12 6.98 12.21
CA GLY A 533 43.07 5.94 12.32
C GLY A 533 41.72 6.41 11.75
N LEU A 534 41.30 5.66 10.73
CA LEU A 534 40.02 5.55 10.01
C LEU A 534 38.96 6.67 10.20
N LEU A 535 38.75 7.47 9.14
CA LEU A 535 37.50 8.17 8.83
C LEU A 535 37.12 7.73 7.42
N TRP A 536 35.98 7.06 7.24
CA TRP A 536 35.50 6.63 5.93
C TRP A 536 34.44 7.62 5.44
N THR A 537 34.60 8.11 4.22
CA THR A 537 33.63 8.99 3.56
C THR A 537 33.45 8.48 2.14
N CYS A 538 32.23 8.52 1.63
CA CYS A 538 31.93 8.28 0.21
C CYS A 538 32.74 9.28 -0.68
N PRO A 539 32.89 9.04 -2.00
CA PRO A 539 33.65 9.93 -2.91
C PRO A 539 33.22 11.42 -2.90
N ASP A 540 32.01 11.67 -2.44
CA ASP A 540 31.26 12.92 -2.25
C ASP A 540 31.36 13.51 -0.82
N GLY A 541 31.87 12.76 0.15
CA GLY A 541 32.18 13.28 1.49
C GLY A 541 31.12 13.00 2.56
N GLU A 542 30.08 12.24 2.26
CA GLU A 542 29.08 11.81 3.24
C GLU A 542 29.61 10.67 4.14
N PRO A 543 29.16 10.61 5.42
CA PRO A 543 29.50 9.52 6.34
C PRO A 543 28.80 8.21 5.92
N ILE A 544 29.44 7.08 6.25
CA ILE A 544 28.88 5.75 6.03
C ILE A 544 28.02 5.38 7.24
N VAL A 545 26.79 4.95 7.02
CA VAL A 545 25.89 4.40 8.04
C VAL A 545 25.96 2.87 7.98
N PRO A 546 26.25 2.15 9.07
CA PRO A 546 26.05 0.70 9.14
C PRO A 546 24.55 0.41 9.07
N SER A 547 24.13 -0.46 8.16
CA SER A 547 22.82 -1.13 8.27
C SER A 547 23.05 -2.39 9.09
N TYR A 548 22.40 -2.49 10.25
CA TYR A 548 22.31 -3.75 10.99
C TYR A 548 21.27 -4.58 10.25
N ARG A 549 21.73 -5.44 9.33
CA ARG A 549 20.88 -6.41 8.64
C ARG A 549 20.53 -7.51 9.64
N ASP A 550 19.26 -7.88 9.69
CA ASP A 550 18.63 -8.87 10.55
C ASP A 550 17.61 -9.55 9.64
N THR A 551 18.05 -10.62 8.98
CA THR A 551 17.41 -11.19 7.79
C THR A 551 16.12 -11.92 8.14
N ASP A 552 16.04 -12.64 9.27
CA ASP A 552 14.84 -13.33 9.74
C ASP A 552 14.02 -12.55 10.79
N GLY A 553 14.55 -11.41 11.27
CA GLY A 553 13.87 -10.53 12.22
C GLY A 553 13.76 -11.10 13.63
N ASP A 554 14.57 -12.09 14.01
CA ASP A 554 14.54 -12.70 15.35
C ASP A 554 15.14 -11.77 16.44
N GLY A 555 15.78 -10.69 16.01
CA GLY A 555 16.43 -9.69 16.86
C GLY A 555 17.93 -9.91 17.04
N LEU A 556 18.52 -10.91 16.40
CA LEU A 556 19.95 -11.09 16.18
C LEU A 556 20.32 -10.58 14.78
N PRO A 557 21.14 -9.53 14.67
CA PRO A 557 21.66 -9.13 13.36
C PRO A 557 22.50 -10.24 12.73
N ASP A 558 22.45 -10.41 11.41
CA ASP A 558 23.12 -11.48 10.63
C ASP A 558 24.56 -11.76 11.10
N TYR A 559 25.37 -10.71 11.29
CA TYR A 559 26.76 -10.86 11.73
C TYR A 559 26.94 -11.46 13.15
N ARG A 560 25.85 -11.75 13.86
CA ARG A 560 25.79 -12.41 15.17
C ARG A 560 24.80 -13.56 15.19
N ASP A 561 24.17 -13.87 14.06
CA ASP A 561 23.22 -14.96 13.93
C ASP A 561 23.86 -16.15 13.19
N PRO A 562 24.00 -17.32 13.83
CA PRO A 562 24.49 -18.51 13.15
C PRO A 562 23.51 -19.12 12.13
N ASP A 563 22.29 -18.60 11.97
CA ASP A 563 21.16 -19.08 11.16
C ASP A 563 20.36 -17.90 10.58
N ASP A 564 21.01 -17.06 9.75
CA ASP A 564 20.55 -15.74 9.28
C ASP A 564 19.11 -15.67 8.74
N ASP A 565 18.63 -16.75 8.11
CA ASP A 565 17.30 -16.82 7.49
C ASP A 565 16.23 -17.51 8.38
N GLY A 566 16.63 -17.93 9.59
CA GLY A 566 15.76 -18.57 10.58
C GLY A 566 15.24 -19.95 10.17
N ASN A 567 15.78 -20.57 9.12
CA ASN A 567 15.23 -21.80 8.55
C ASN A 567 15.58 -23.08 9.35
N GLY A 568 16.47 -22.95 10.35
CA GLY A 568 16.91 -24.02 11.24
C GLY A 568 18.13 -24.81 10.73
N ILE A 569 18.83 -24.32 9.71
CA ILE A 569 20.07 -24.87 9.16
C ILE A 569 21.14 -23.78 9.24
N PRO A 570 22.19 -23.96 10.06
CA PRO A 570 23.18 -22.90 10.25
C PRO A 570 23.77 -22.42 8.93
N THR A 571 23.90 -21.09 8.76
CA THR A 571 24.37 -20.39 7.54
C THR A 571 25.64 -21.04 6.96
N ALA A 572 26.56 -21.43 7.85
CA ALA A 572 27.82 -22.11 7.52
C ALA A 572 27.68 -23.48 6.79
N ASP A 573 26.54 -24.15 6.96
CA ASP A 573 26.22 -25.46 6.41
C ASP A 573 25.33 -25.37 5.14
N GLU A 574 25.00 -24.16 4.69
CA GLU A 574 24.10 -23.89 3.56
C GLU A 574 24.82 -23.77 2.21
N PRO A 575 24.14 -24.10 1.09
CA PRO A 575 24.66 -23.86 -0.24
C PRO A 575 24.64 -22.37 -0.61
N LEU A 576 25.69 -21.87 -1.28
CA LEU A 576 25.73 -20.52 -1.87
C LEU A 576 25.01 -20.46 -3.23
N ASP A 577 24.00 -21.30 -3.41
CA ASP A 577 23.21 -21.29 -4.63
C ASP A 577 22.08 -20.23 -4.45
N ASP A 578 21.34 -19.99 -5.52
CA ASP A 578 20.17 -19.10 -5.59
C ASP A 578 19.15 -19.98 -6.31
N VAL A 579 18.38 -20.72 -5.50
CA VAL A 579 17.64 -21.92 -5.93
C VAL A 579 16.39 -21.56 -6.72
N ASP A 580 15.69 -20.48 -6.35
CA ASP A 580 14.49 -19.97 -7.00
C ASP A 580 14.79 -18.88 -8.05
N GLY A 581 15.92 -18.18 -7.97
CA GLY A 581 16.39 -17.24 -8.98
C GLY A 581 15.99 -15.79 -8.75
N ASP A 582 15.54 -15.43 -7.55
CA ASP A 582 15.08 -14.09 -7.16
C ASP A 582 16.24 -13.06 -7.05
N GLY A 583 17.48 -13.55 -7.00
CA GLY A 583 18.70 -12.75 -6.92
C GLY A 583 19.21 -12.48 -5.51
N ILE A 584 18.52 -12.98 -4.49
CA ILE A 584 19.04 -13.27 -3.15
C ILE A 584 19.69 -14.67 -3.22
N VAL A 585 20.62 -14.99 -2.33
CA VAL A 585 21.25 -16.32 -2.30
C VAL A 585 20.75 -17.03 -1.06
N ASP A 586 20.56 -18.35 -1.16
CA ASP A 586 19.86 -19.19 -0.17
C ASP A 586 20.18 -18.83 1.31
N PRO A 587 21.45 -18.55 1.72
CA PRO A 587 21.74 -18.25 3.12
C PRO A 587 21.24 -16.91 3.67
N TYR A 588 20.65 -16.07 2.81
CA TYR A 588 20.07 -14.79 3.18
C TYR A 588 18.61 -14.66 2.71
N ASP A 589 18.02 -15.79 2.35
CA ASP A 589 16.72 -15.87 1.73
C ASP A 589 15.75 -16.58 2.67
N THR A 590 14.89 -15.79 3.31
CA THR A 590 13.88 -16.26 4.25
C THR A 590 12.76 -17.08 3.58
N HIS A 591 12.71 -17.13 2.24
CA HIS A 591 11.64 -17.71 1.44
C HIS A 591 12.08 -18.91 0.57
N ASP A 592 13.28 -19.50 0.80
CA ASP A 592 13.82 -20.69 0.09
C ASP A 592 12.86 -21.92 0.07
N ARG A 593 11.75 -21.92 0.85
CA ARG A 593 10.93 -23.12 1.11
C ARG A 593 9.44 -22.98 1.21
N ASP A 594 8.86 -21.86 0.85
CA ASP A 594 7.43 -21.78 0.71
C ASP A 594 7.05 -22.61 -0.51
N GLY A 595 6.64 -23.83 -0.21
CA GLY A 595 6.00 -24.67 -1.19
C GLY A 595 4.73 -23.97 -1.74
N PRO A 596 3.81 -24.72 -2.34
CA PRO A 596 2.57 -24.14 -2.87
C PRO A 596 1.59 -23.64 -1.78
N VAL A 597 2.05 -23.17 -0.61
CA VAL A 597 1.24 -22.66 0.51
C VAL A 597 1.97 -21.53 1.27
N GLY A 598 3.08 -20.98 0.77
CA GLY A 598 3.61 -19.72 1.30
C GLY A 598 3.46 -18.61 0.27
N ASP A 599 4.21 -17.54 0.43
CA ASP A 599 4.04 -16.22 -0.18
C ASP A 599 5.45 -15.77 -0.56
N ALA A 600 5.82 -15.99 -1.83
CA ALA A 600 7.21 -16.01 -2.27
C ALA A 600 7.75 -14.63 -2.67
N ASP A 601 6.89 -13.66 -2.96
CA ASP A 601 7.26 -12.25 -3.14
C ASP A 601 6.95 -11.37 -1.92
N GLY A 602 6.19 -11.88 -0.95
CA GLY A 602 5.99 -11.26 0.36
C GLY A 602 5.00 -10.10 0.33
N ASP A 603 4.08 -10.07 -0.64
CA ASP A 603 3.04 -9.05 -0.79
C ASP A 603 1.82 -9.31 0.12
N GLY A 604 1.71 -10.52 0.68
CA GLY A 604 0.61 -10.94 1.54
C GLY A 604 -0.42 -11.86 0.87
N ILE A 605 -0.22 -12.22 -0.39
CA ILE A 605 -0.99 -13.24 -1.13
C ILE A 605 -0.17 -14.53 -1.15
N LEU A 606 -0.80 -15.68 -0.87
CA LEU A 606 -0.07 -16.95 -0.94
C LEU A 606 0.11 -17.37 -2.41
N ASN A 607 1.23 -18.02 -2.75
CA ASN A 607 1.57 -18.62 -4.05
C ASN A 607 0.45 -19.47 -4.68
N GLN A 608 -0.42 -20.09 -3.86
CA GLN A 608 -1.55 -20.87 -4.35
C GLN A 608 -2.78 -20.00 -4.65
N GLU A 609 -2.95 -18.91 -3.90
CA GLU A 609 -3.98 -17.90 -4.10
C GLU A 609 -3.64 -17.08 -5.35
N GLU A 610 -2.40 -16.62 -5.51
CA GLU A 610 -1.94 -15.94 -6.72
C GLU A 610 -2.09 -16.80 -7.97
N ALA A 611 -1.67 -18.07 -7.90
CA ALA A 611 -1.88 -19.01 -9.00
C ALA A 611 -3.37 -19.27 -9.32
N ALA A 612 -4.29 -19.01 -8.38
CA ALA A 612 -5.73 -19.09 -8.60
C ALA A 612 -6.32 -17.79 -9.16
N LEU A 613 -5.73 -16.64 -8.81
CA LEU A 613 -6.12 -15.31 -9.27
C LEU A 613 -5.59 -15.03 -10.68
N GLY A 614 -4.39 -15.53 -11.00
CA GLY A 614 -3.71 -15.32 -12.27
C GLY A 614 -2.50 -14.38 -12.19
N THR A 615 -2.18 -13.87 -10.99
CA THR A 615 -0.98 -13.08 -10.67
C THR A 615 0.28 -13.96 -10.62
N ASP A 616 1.47 -13.36 -10.72
CA ASP A 616 2.76 -14.05 -10.71
C ASP A 616 3.27 -14.24 -9.26
N PRO A 617 3.37 -15.49 -8.75
CA PRO A 617 3.80 -15.79 -7.37
C PRO A 617 5.20 -15.37 -6.94
N TYR A 618 5.87 -14.53 -7.72
CA TYR A 618 7.26 -14.14 -7.55
C TYR A 618 7.48 -12.67 -7.92
N ASP A 619 6.40 -11.92 -8.20
CA ASP A 619 6.45 -10.51 -8.55
C ASP A 619 5.27 -9.80 -7.87
N PRO A 620 5.51 -8.99 -6.82
CA PRO A 620 4.46 -8.40 -5.99
C PRO A 620 3.66 -7.30 -6.71
N ASP A 621 3.90 -7.10 -8.00
CA ASP A 621 3.35 -6.13 -8.94
C ASP A 621 3.36 -6.82 -10.32
N SER A 622 2.37 -7.68 -10.54
CA SER A 622 2.32 -8.67 -11.63
C SER A 622 2.33 -8.05 -13.03
N ASP A 623 1.82 -6.84 -13.16
CA ASP A 623 1.69 -6.13 -14.44
C ASP A 623 2.75 -5.01 -14.60
N GLY A 624 3.39 -4.63 -13.50
CA GLY A 624 4.54 -3.72 -13.43
C GLY A 624 4.15 -2.24 -13.50
N ASP A 625 2.94 -1.88 -13.10
CA ASP A 625 2.42 -0.52 -13.18
C ASP A 625 2.75 0.34 -11.94
N GLY A 626 3.15 -0.29 -10.84
CA GLY A 626 3.57 0.34 -9.59
C GLY A 626 2.53 0.38 -8.48
N LEU A 627 1.36 -0.24 -8.67
CA LEU A 627 0.52 -0.77 -7.60
C LEU A 627 0.96 -2.22 -7.31
N ILE A 628 0.66 -2.72 -6.10
CA ILE A 628 0.95 -4.11 -5.76
C ILE A 628 -0.33 -4.92 -5.88
N ASP A 629 -0.23 -6.20 -6.25
CA ASP A 629 -1.40 -7.06 -6.49
C ASP A 629 -2.47 -6.99 -5.37
N PRO A 630 -2.12 -6.97 -4.06
CA PRO A 630 -3.10 -6.85 -2.97
C PRO A 630 -3.89 -5.53 -2.96
N ASP A 631 -3.31 -4.43 -3.48
CA ASP A 631 -3.95 -3.11 -3.54
C ASP A 631 -4.98 -3.02 -4.69
N GLU A 632 -4.88 -3.93 -5.65
CA GLU A 632 -5.72 -4.02 -6.85
C GLU A 632 -6.72 -5.18 -6.79
N LEU A 633 -6.60 -6.01 -5.76
CA LEU A 633 -7.51 -7.10 -5.44
C LEU A 633 -8.41 -6.72 -4.28
N SER A 634 -9.59 -7.36 -4.20
CA SER A 634 -10.51 -7.14 -3.09
C SER A 634 -10.40 -8.28 -2.07
N TRP A 635 -10.25 -7.93 -0.80
CA TRP A 635 -10.18 -8.89 0.31
C TRP A 635 -11.57 -9.12 0.92
N LEU A 636 -12.19 -10.26 0.63
CA LEU A 636 -13.51 -10.63 1.13
C LEU A 636 -13.40 -11.84 2.08
N GLY A 637 -13.64 -11.64 3.37
CA GLY A 637 -13.82 -12.73 4.33
C GLY A 637 -12.62 -13.68 4.50
N GLY A 638 -11.40 -13.20 4.22
CA GLY A 638 -10.18 -14.01 4.26
C GLY A 638 -9.80 -14.70 2.95
N VAL A 639 -10.40 -14.27 1.83
CA VAL A 639 -10.10 -14.74 0.47
C VAL A 639 -9.91 -13.52 -0.45
N TRP A 640 -8.85 -13.54 -1.25
CA TRP A 640 -8.62 -12.58 -2.33
C TRP A 640 -9.56 -12.86 -3.52
N ILE A 641 -10.17 -11.83 -4.09
CA ILE A 641 -10.98 -11.92 -5.32
C ILE A 641 -10.52 -10.91 -6.36
N THR A 642 -10.72 -11.26 -7.64
CA THR A 642 -10.34 -10.41 -8.78
C THR A 642 -11.37 -9.30 -9.01
N GLN A 643 -10.88 -8.09 -9.31
CA GLN A 643 -11.67 -6.94 -9.73
C GLN A 643 -11.37 -6.66 -11.21
N ASP A 644 -12.40 -6.40 -12.02
CA ASP A 644 -12.27 -6.09 -13.47
C ASP A 644 -13.06 -4.80 -13.73
N SER A 645 -12.35 -3.68 -13.64
CA SER A 645 -12.94 -2.34 -13.59
C SER A 645 -13.47 -1.86 -14.95
N ASP A 646 -12.81 -2.19 -16.06
CA ASP A 646 -13.25 -1.82 -17.42
C ASP A 646 -14.13 -2.89 -18.12
N GLY A 647 -14.14 -4.12 -17.59
CA GLY A 647 -14.93 -5.25 -18.07
C GLY A 647 -14.37 -5.90 -19.35
N ASP A 648 -13.07 -5.79 -19.62
CA ASP A 648 -12.43 -6.36 -20.81
C ASP A 648 -11.98 -7.82 -20.65
N GLY A 649 -11.94 -8.31 -19.41
CA GLY A 649 -11.65 -9.68 -19.03
C GLY A 649 -10.19 -9.93 -18.62
N LEU A 650 -9.36 -8.90 -18.54
CA LEU A 650 -8.24 -8.84 -17.60
C LEU A 650 -8.74 -8.24 -16.28
N HIS A 651 -8.18 -8.68 -15.15
CA HIS A 651 -8.51 -8.08 -13.87
C HIS A 651 -7.42 -7.05 -13.53
N ASP A 652 -7.75 -6.08 -12.69
CA ASP A 652 -6.94 -4.89 -12.40
C ASP A 652 -5.48 -5.27 -12.07
N ALA A 653 -5.25 -6.21 -11.13
CA ALA A 653 -3.89 -6.70 -10.79
C ALA A 653 -3.08 -7.41 -11.91
N ILE A 654 -3.61 -7.57 -13.13
CA ILE A 654 -2.87 -8.03 -14.31
C ILE A 654 -3.12 -7.15 -15.55
N ASP A 655 -3.72 -5.97 -15.37
CA ASP A 655 -4.11 -5.05 -16.44
C ASP A 655 -3.47 -3.66 -16.28
N ALA A 656 -2.59 -3.30 -17.21
CA ALA A 656 -1.87 -2.02 -17.13
C ALA A 656 -2.70 -0.76 -17.49
N ASP A 657 -4.03 -0.88 -17.63
CA ASP A 657 -5.00 0.16 -18.06
C ASP A 657 -6.40 -0.13 -17.45
N ASP A 658 -6.49 -0.17 -16.11
CA ASP A 658 -7.64 -0.66 -15.32
C ASP A 658 -9.02 -0.08 -15.67
N ASP A 659 -9.09 1.18 -16.10
CA ASP A 659 -10.36 1.85 -16.44
C ASP A 659 -10.69 1.81 -17.95
N GLY A 660 -9.75 1.29 -18.76
CA GLY A 660 -9.85 1.09 -20.19
C GLY A 660 -9.89 2.39 -21.01
N ASP A 661 -9.37 3.50 -20.48
CA ASP A 661 -9.40 4.80 -21.15
C ASP A 661 -8.20 5.05 -22.09
N SER A 662 -7.19 4.19 -22.06
CA SER A 662 -5.92 4.25 -22.80
C SER A 662 -4.82 5.12 -22.19
N ILE A 663 -4.90 5.43 -20.90
CA ILE A 663 -3.84 6.02 -20.08
C ILE A 663 -3.38 4.93 -19.11
N PRO A 664 -2.11 4.52 -19.14
CA PRO A 664 -1.67 3.44 -18.25
C PRO A 664 -1.82 3.82 -16.78
N THR A 665 -2.28 2.88 -15.94
CA THR A 665 -2.44 3.01 -14.48
C THR A 665 -1.21 3.63 -13.82
N ALA A 666 -0.01 3.23 -14.24
CA ALA A 666 1.28 3.79 -13.83
C ALA A 666 1.44 5.32 -14.01
N GLU A 667 0.72 5.93 -14.95
CA GLU A 667 0.70 7.39 -15.19
C GLU A 667 -0.42 8.12 -14.40
N GLU A 668 -1.34 7.39 -13.80
CA GLU A 668 -2.49 7.88 -13.03
C GLU A 668 -2.19 7.84 -11.54
N GLY A 669 -1.88 6.64 -11.04
CA GLY A 669 -1.57 6.38 -9.65
C GLY A 669 -2.79 6.49 -8.71
N PRO A 670 -2.59 6.21 -7.41
CA PRO A 670 -3.68 5.94 -6.46
C PRO A 670 -4.33 7.20 -5.85
N LEU A 671 -4.20 8.36 -6.50
CA LEU A 671 -4.84 9.58 -5.99
C LEU A 671 -6.32 9.58 -6.32
N ASP A 672 -7.13 10.33 -5.57
CA ASP A 672 -8.53 10.64 -5.90
C ASP A 672 -8.62 12.17 -6.06
N THR A 673 -8.65 12.64 -7.31
CA THR A 673 -8.50 14.05 -7.63
C THR A 673 -9.77 14.86 -7.37
N ASP A 674 -10.95 14.29 -7.63
CA ASP A 674 -12.23 14.98 -7.44
C ASP A 674 -12.90 14.72 -6.07
N GLY A 675 -12.42 13.72 -5.34
CA GLY A 675 -12.82 13.37 -3.98
C GLY A 675 -14.14 12.61 -3.91
N ASP A 676 -14.53 11.91 -4.98
CA ASP A 676 -15.78 11.14 -5.03
C ASP A 676 -15.66 9.69 -4.51
N GLY A 677 -14.43 9.25 -4.21
CA GLY A 677 -14.12 7.95 -3.64
C GLY A 677 -13.67 6.90 -4.65
N VAL A 678 -13.61 7.23 -5.95
CA VAL A 678 -12.96 6.40 -6.97
C VAL A 678 -11.56 6.96 -7.23
N PRO A 679 -10.48 6.16 -7.08
CA PRO A 679 -9.14 6.60 -7.46
C PRO A 679 -9.02 6.91 -8.95
N ASP A 680 -8.12 7.83 -9.31
CA ASP A 680 -7.86 8.31 -10.67
C ASP A 680 -7.55 7.16 -11.64
N TYR A 681 -6.88 6.08 -11.19
CA TYR A 681 -6.58 4.91 -12.03
C TYR A 681 -7.80 4.02 -12.33
N LEU A 682 -8.92 4.22 -11.62
CA LEU A 682 -10.20 3.54 -11.84
C LEU A 682 -11.29 4.50 -12.34
N ASP A 683 -10.96 5.78 -12.56
CA ASP A 683 -11.91 6.83 -12.92
C ASP A 683 -11.65 7.44 -14.30
N ILE A 684 -12.62 7.22 -15.19
CA ILE A 684 -12.63 7.73 -16.57
C ILE A 684 -12.79 9.26 -16.70
N ASP A 685 -13.03 9.99 -15.60
CA ASP A 685 -13.21 11.46 -15.50
C ASP A 685 -12.65 11.97 -14.15
N SER A 686 -11.36 11.71 -13.88
CA SER A 686 -10.63 11.89 -12.61
C SER A 686 -10.81 13.27 -11.92
N ASP A 687 -11.10 14.34 -12.66
CA ASP A 687 -11.29 15.69 -12.10
C ASP A 687 -12.78 16.10 -11.96
N GLY A 688 -13.69 15.23 -12.37
CA GLY A 688 -15.14 15.39 -12.28
C GLY A 688 -15.71 16.55 -13.12
N ASP A 689 -14.98 17.04 -14.11
CA ASP A 689 -15.40 18.21 -14.92
C ASP A 689 -16.36 17.84 -16.08
N GLY A 690 -16.48 16.55 -16.37
CA GLY A 690 -17.39 16.01 -17.37
C GLY A 690 -16.74 15.79 -18.73
N LYS A 691 -15.41 15.64 -18.79
CA LYS A 691 -14.64 15.29 -19.99
C LYS A 691 -13.75 14.08 -19.66
N PRO A 692 -13.72 13.05 -20.53
CA PRO A 692 -12.95 11.86 -20.22
C PRO A 692 -11.44 12.09 -20.29
N ASP A 693 -10.69 11.45 -19.39
CA ASP A 693 -9.25 11.61 -19.28
C ASP A 693 -8.51 11.28 -20.56
N ALA A 694 -8.94 10.26 -21.30
CA ALA A 694 -8.48 9.93 -22.65
C ALA A 694 -8.50 11.09 -23.66
N ASP A 695 -9.47 12.01 -23.55
CA ASP A 695 -9.59 13.21 -24.40
C ASP A 695 -8.69 14.36 -23.91
N GLU A 696 -8.20 14.29 -22.67
CA GLU A 696 -7.36 15.24 -21.94
C GLU A 696 -5.91 14.81 -21.76
N ALA A 697 -5.61 13.54 -22.05
CA ALA A 697 -4.28 12.96 -22.03
C ALA A 697 -3.27 13.83 -22.80
N GLY A 698 -2.20 14.23 -22.10
CA GLY A 698 -1.16 15.05 -22.73
C GLY A 698 -1.56 16.51 -22.97
N LEU A 699 -2.62 17.03 -22.34
CA LEU A 699 -3.02 18.45 -22.38
C LEU A 699 -2.65 19.20 -21.08
N ASP A 700 -2.65 20.52 -21.22
CA ASP A 700 -2.29 21.54 -20.22
C ASP A 700 -2.78 22.88 -20.83
N ALA A 701 -4.08 23.12 -20.72
CA ALA A 701 -4.83 24.17 -21.39
C ALA A 701 -4.46 25.56 -20.86
N ASP A 702 -4.15 25.63 -19.58
CA ASP A 702 -3.99 26.84 -18.79
C ASP A 702 -2.50 27.16 -18.47
N CYS A 703 -1.62 26.17 -18.65
CA CYS A 703 -0.16 26.24 -18.56
C CYS A 703 0.42 26.37 -17.15
N ASP A 704 -0.30 25.95 -16.11
CA ASP A 704 0.16 26.02 -14.73
C ASP A 704 1.06 24.84 -14.31
N GLY A 705 1.11 23.78 -15.13
CA GLY A 705 1.93 22.60 -14.93
C GLY A 705 1.21 21.39 -14.34
N ARG A 706 -0.12 21.46 -14.18
CA ARG A 706 -0.99 20.29 -14.00
C ARG A 706 -1.51 19.81 -15.36
N ALA A 707 -1.84 18.53 -15.45
CA ALA A 707 -2.46 17.98 -16.65
C ALA A 707 -3.97 18.17 -16.55
N ASP A 708 -4.62 18.48 -17.68
CA ASP A 708 -6.06 18.77 -17.74
C ASP A 708 -6.91 17.65 -17.06
N ARG A 709 -6.56 16.38 -17.26
CA ARG A 709 -7.18 15.19 -16.62
C ARG A 709 -7.22 15.19 -15.09
N ILE A 710 -6.33 15.94 -14.44
CA ILE A 710 -6.27 16.04 -12.96
C ILE A 710 -6.39 17.50 -12.51
N ASP A 711 -7.02 18.35 -13.33
CA ASP A 711 -7.15 19.79 -13.11
C ASP A 711 -8.54 20.34 -13.48
N ALA A 712 -9.43 20.33 -12.49
CA ALA A 712 -10.77 20.88 -12.59
C ALA A 712 -10.85 22.39 -12.98
N ASP A 713 -9.74 23.15 -13.05
CA ASP A 713 -9.72 24.58 -13.43
C ASP A 713 -9.05 24.98 -14.77
N ASP A 714 -9.04 24.06 -15.73
CA ASP A 714 -8.68 24.13 -17.17
C ASP A 714 -9.07 25.35 -18.03
N GLU A 715 -9.89 26.27 -17.53
CA GLU A 715 -10.44 27.40 -18.29
C GLU A 715 -9.54 28.66 -18.24
N GLY A 716 -8.33 28.55 -17.65
CA GLY A 716 -7.37 29.62 -17.43
C GLY A 716 -6.62 30.12 -18.69
N PRO A 717 -6.28 31.43 -18.80
CA PRO A 717 -5.49 31.91 -19.92
C PRO A 717 -3.98 31.84 -19.64
N CYS A 718 -3.24 30.97 -20.34
CA CYS A 718 -1.77 30.91 -20.22
C CYS A 718 -1.10 32.31 -20.28
N ASP A 719 -0.45 32.73 -19.18
CA ASP A 719 0.31 33.99 -19.11
C ASP A 719 1.81 33.71 -19.34
N PRO A 720 2.36 34.01 -20.54
CA PRO A 720 3.76 33.73 -20.88
C PRO A 720 4.79 34.58 -20.10
N GLY A 721 4.40 35.23 -19.02
CA GLY A 721 5.23 36.09 -18.16
C GLY A 721 5.47 35.55 -16.74
N THR A 722 4.71 34.57 -16.28
CA THR A 722 4.83 33.99 -14.92
C THR A 722 5.10 32.50 -14.93
N ASP A 723 4.63 31.77 -15.94
CA ASP A 723 4.94 30.33 -16.06
C ASP A 723 6.30 30.16 -16.70
N THR A 724 7.24 29.75 -15.88
CA THR A 724 8.57 29.38 -16.32
C THR A 724 8.51 27.98 -16.89
N ASP A 725 8.40 27.91 -18.22
CA ASP A 725 8.74 26.78 -19.09
C ASP A 725 10.07 26.15 -18.64
N THR A 726 9.96 25.17 -17.74
CA THR A 726 11.05 24.35 -17.23
C THR A 726 10.66 22.89 -17.47
N LEU A 727 10.62 22.53 -18.75
CA LEU A 727 10.50 21.18 -19.31
C LEU A 727 11.10 20.06 -18.42
N GLY A 728 10.28 19.39 -17.62
CA GLY A 728 9.66 18.10 -17.96
C GLY A 728 8.14 18.27 -17.76
N SER A 729 7.20 17.66 -18.47
CA SER A 729 7.17 16.46 -19.31
C SER A 729 6.14 16.68 -20.44
N GLY A 730 6.08 15.78 -21.43
CA GLY A 730 4.84 15.37 -22.13
C GLY A 730 4.01 16.34 -22.99
N TYR A 731 3.49 17.42 -22.42
CA TYR A 731 2.15 17.92 -22.76
C TYR A 731 2.11 18.91 -23.95
N THR A 732 1.09 18.79 -24.81
CA THR A 732 0.90 19.58 -26.03
C THR A 732 -0.25 20.58 -25.92
N ARG A 733 0.08 21.88 -25.90
CA ARG A 733 -0.90 22.98 -26.02
C ARG A 733 -1.95 22.74 -27.12
N GLN A 734 -3.23 22.66 -26.76
CA GLN A 734 -4.30 22.86 -27.72
C GLN A 734 -4.32 24.31 -28.27
N GLY A 735 -4.15 24.45 -29.59
CA GLY A 735 -4.89 25.47 -30.33
C GLY A 735 -4.28 26.86 -30.59
N CYS A 736 -3.05 27.21 -30.18
CA CYS A 736 -2.46 28.50 -30.56
C CYS A 736 -1.74 28.47 -31.93
N SER A 737 -2.52 28.51 -33.03
CA SER A 737 -1.99 28.82 -34.37
C SER A 737 -1.53 30.28 -34.47
N CYS A 738 -0.33 30.57 -33.97
CA CYS A 738 0.40 31.79 -34.27
C CYS A 738 1.01 31.69 -35.68
N GLY A 739 0.18 31.86 -36.71
CA GLY A 739 0.63 31.94 -38.09
C GLY A 739 1.76 32.96 -38.26
N GLY A 740 2.97 32.47 -38.54
CA GLY A 740 4.14 33.26 -38.87
C GLY A 740 3.92 34.12 -40.12
N GLY A 741 3.48 35.37 -39.92
CA GLY A 741 3.23 36.35 -40.97
C GLY A 741 4.25 37.48 -40.98
N ALA A 742 5.38 37.27 -41.66
CA ALA A 742 6.35 38.33 -41.92
C ALA A 742 5.83 39.36 -42.95
N SER A 743 5.78 40.64 -42.51
CA SER A 743 6.00 41.88 -43.27
C SER A 743 4.93 42.45 -44.24
N GLY A 744 4.54 43.72 -43.99
CA GLY A 744 4.14 44.69 -45.04
C GLY A 744 2.95 45.61 -44.71
N PRO A 745 3.09 46.96 -44.68
CA PRO A 745 2.01 47.86 -44.27
C PRO A 745 1.28 48.51 -45.45
N LEU A 746 -0.05 48.44 -45.54
CA LEU A 746 -0.86 49.38 -46.34
C LEU A 746 -2.32 49.50 -45.85
N GLY A 747 -2.69 50.71 -45.41
CA GLY A 747 -3.85 51.44 -45.93
C GLY A 747 -5.25 51.17 -45.36
N TRP A 748 -5.65 52.00 -44.39
CA TRP A 748 -6.99 52.63 -44.22
C TRP A 748 -8.15 52.16 -45.11
N LEU A 749 -9.30 51.81 -44.49
CA LEU A 749 -10.61 52.41 -44.78
C LEU A 749 -11.66 52.01 -43.71
N ALA A 750 -12.22 53.03 -43.06
CA ALA A 750 -13.36 52.94 -42.15
C ALA A 750 -14.68 52.92 -42.93
N VAL A 751 -15.68 52.13 -42.49
CA VAL A 751 -17.12 52.47 -42.61
C VAL A 751 -17.94 51.87 -41.45
N LEU A 752 -18.43 52.79 -40.61
CA LEU A 752 -19.69 52.84 -39.83
C LEU A 752 -20.74 51.71 -39.98
N GLY A 753 -21.24 51.20 -38.84
CA GLY A 753 -22.53 51.69 -38.32
C GLY A 753 -23.63 50.68 -37.93
N VAL A 754 -24.21 50.96 -36.73
CA VAL A 754 -25.62 50.78 -36.29
C VAL A 754 -26.00 49.39 -35.75
N VAL A 755 -26.08 49.16 -34.42
CA VAL A 755 -27.14 49.48 -33.41
C VAL A 755 -28.49 48.78 -33.62
N GLY A 756 -28.93 48.01 -32.61
CA GLY A 756 -30.34 47.66 -32.36
C GLY A 756 -30.52 46.30 -31.67
N LEU A 757 -30.37 46.18 -30.34
CA LEU A 757 -31.42 46.32 -29.30
C LEU A 757 -32.61 45.34 -29.44
N LEU A 758 -32.70 44.30 -28.59
CA LEU A 758 -33.75 44.08 -27.56
C LEU A 758 -33.96 42.62 -27.14
N ARG A 759 -33.65 42.35 -25.86
CA ARG A 759 -34.40 41.62 -24.81
C ARG A 759 -35.50 40.60 -25.21
N ARG A 760 -35.44 39.43 -24.56
CA ARG A 760 -36.49 38.81 -23.67
C ARG A 760 -35.94 37.50 -23.08
N ARG A 761 -35.60 37.45 -21.78
CA ARG A 761 -36.37 36.87 -20.65
C ARG A 761 -37.31 35.69 -20.99
N GLY A 762 -36.86 34.49 -20.61
CA GLY A 762 -37.49 33.58 -19.64
C GLY A 762 -38.76 32.85 -20.05
N GLN A 763 -38.71 31.51 -20.07
CA GLN A 763 -39.47 30.65 -19.15
C GLN A 763 -39.22 29.16 -19.42
N ARG A 764 -39.11 28.43 -18.29
CA ARG A 764 -39.02 26.99 -18.08
C ARG A 764 -39.93 26.17 -19.02
N ALA A 765 -39.40 25.06 -19.54
CA ALA A 765 -40.17 24.00 -20.16
C ALA A 765 -39.98 22.71 -19.35
N VAL A 766 -41.10 22.16 -18.90
CA VAL A 766 -41.25 20.84 -18.28
C VAL A 766 -41.31 19.79 -19.39
N ILE A 767 -40.48 18.76 -19.26
CA ILE A 767 -40.43 17.50 -20.00
C ILE A 767 -41.68 16.69 -19.58
N VAL A 768 -42.44 15.93 -20.38
CA VAL A 768 -42.18 14.70 -21.16
C VAL A 768 -43.46 14.38 -22.00
N PRO A 769 -43.65 13.23 -22.68
CA PRO A 769 -42.86 12.52 -23.71
C PRO A 769 -43.67 12.33 -25.02
N ARG A 770 -43.02 11.93 -26.12
CA ARG A 770 -43.59 10.88 -27.00
C ARG A 770 -42.63 10.34 -28.05
N MET A 771 -42.33 9.05 -27.90
CA MET A 771 -41.89 8.12 -28.94
C MET A 771 -42.79 8.17 -30.19
N THR A 772 -42.19 8.08 -31.38
CA THR A 772 -42.37 6.97 -32.36
C THR A 772 -41.82 7.32 -33.75
N GLY A 773 -40.93 6.46 -34.27
CA GLY A 773 -41.13 5.88 -35.61
C GLY A 773 -40.25 6.33 -36.78
N ALA A 774 -39.18 5.56 -37.01
CA ALA A 774 -38.75 4.92 -38.27
C ALA A 774 -38.46 5.74 -39.56
N GLY A 775 -37.25 5.54 -40.13
CA GLY A 775 -36.98 5.94 -41.53
C GLY A 775 -35.56 5.76 -42.10
N ARG A 776 -35.17 4.51 -42.41
CA ARG A 776 -34.20 3.99 -43.42
C ARG A 776 -33.29 4.92 -44.28
N GLN A 777 -31.98 4.57 -44.26
CA GLN A 777 -31.00 4.31 -45.36
C GLN A 777 -30.47 5.40 -46.36
N ARG A 778 -29.14 5.67 -46.23
CA ARG A 778 -28.00 5.79 -47.22
C ARG A 778 -28.02 6.90 -48.33
N PRO A 779 -26.90 7.17 -49.10
CA PRO A 779 -25.61 7.83 -48.76
C PRO A 779 -25.11 8.93 -49.79
N CYS A 780 -23.98 9.60 -49.47
CA CYS A 780 -23.01 10.39 -50.32
C CYS A 780 -23.48 11.65 -51.10
N PRO A 781 -22.67 12.75 -51.21
CA PRO A 781 -21.52 12.82 -52.15
C PRO A 781 -20.31 13.74 -51.75
N PRO A 782 -19.20 13.73 -52.55
CA PRO A 782 -17.88 14.27 -52.19
C PRO A 782 -17.56 15.65 -52.83
N SER A 783 -16.42 16.26 -52.49
CA SER A 783 -15.87 17.42 -53.21
C SER A 783 -14.33 17.46 -53.19
N ALA A 784 -13.73 17.33 -54.38
CA ALA A 784 -12.33 17.66 -54.69
C ALA A 784 -12.19 19.13 -55.16
N PRO A 785 -10.97 19.69 -55.23
CA PRO A 785 -10.31 19.89 -56.56
C PRO A 785 -8.75 19.75 -56.53
N ALA A 786 -8.12 18.97 -57.42
CA ALA A 786 -7.47 19.34 -58.71
C ALA A 786 -6.27 20.35 -58.61
N LEU A 787 -5.03 20.04 -59.03
CA LEU A 787 -4.55 20.00 -60.44
C LEU A 787 -3.00 19.77 -60.59
N ARG A 788 -2.62 19.07 -61.69
CA ARG A 788 -1.37 19.14 -62.54
C ARG A 788 -0.13 18.35 -62.10
N SER A 789 0.67 17.71 -62.99
CA SER A 789 0.60 17.47 -64.45
C SER A 789 1.67 16.45 -64.94
N SER A 790 1.26 15.55 -65.85
CA SER A 790 1.97 15.06 -67.06
C SER A 790 3.34 14.35 -66.98
N ALA A 791 3.32 13.00 -67.07
CA ALA A 791 3.71 12.12 -68.22
C ALA A 791 5.09 12.27 -68.94
N PRO A 792 5.55 11.30 -69.78
CA PRO A 792 5.38 9.82 -69.77
C PRO A 792 6.69 9.02 -70.13
N ARG A 793 6.76 7.73 -69.81
CA ARG A 793 6.84 6.64 -70.78
C ARG A 793 6.67 5.27 -70.16
#